data_AF-A0A1I3ANE7-F1
#
_entry.id   AF-A0A1I3ANE7-F1
#
_cell.length_a   1.000
_cell.length_b   1.000
_cell.length_c   1.000
_cell.angle_alpha   90.00
_cell.angle_beta   90.00
_cell.angle_gamma   90.00
#
_symmetry.space_group_name_H-M   'P 1'
#
loop_
_entity.id
_entity.type
_entity.pdbx_description
1 polymer ?
#
loop_
_entity_poly.entity_id
_entity_poly.type
_entity_poly.pdbx_seq_one_letter_code
_entity_poly.pdbx_strand_id
1 'polypeptide(L)'
;MSGYKSGISSKNKPAIFLHIQKTAGTSIVDSLRQHYRENHIISHGDYLRALPYLTTEAKVTAEFAASLRNIRFLSGHFGYDFAKPFMNDRYSFTFLRNPIERVLSFYYFCKTRDPDEYEIHRLCRDSSLDEFLRIAMERPEVKSLVWNNQVWQLACGFGNSQYLDSSFFDPDELLRLAIRHLDDFSYVGFTETFDEDRERILRDLGVVSPRVNYTSNSTPRRPTSKNLPRSTLELLGQFTQLDQVLYQEAWERRGGKTLKLRKIATDAPDILLETNIIVTDHQADTSQATGNELQQVQNAYLELIQSCLTGSIYHDASQAPFAPNTFNPDLRERGLDWPAHAQTMIGVKRLANLRALTESVIADNVPGDLIETGVWRGGACILVRAVLFAYNVTDRYVWAADSFEGLPQANEQQYPADAGSEFHKYKELAVTLEQVQDNFRAYGLLDEQTKFLKGWFKDTLPKAPISQLALMRLDGDMYESTMDALTSLYPRLSPGGYVIIDDYHAVPACKAAVEDFCASNQMQPEIMEIDGVGVYWRKPGYTTPKAELAGLNRRVESPGIQVNRLHRAISKLSLNVILQLEHSVVERDEQINRLSRAISAQNTAIAERNQIIAERNQIIAEQDMQLAYSDRKTAEANDKLQAILSSTSWKVTSPIRAIKNIINDAKNRVID
;
A
#
# COMPACT_ATOMS: atom_id res chain seq x y z
N MET A 1 31.64 19.33 -18.24
CA MET A 1 32.15 20.14 -19.37
C MET A 1 32.18 19.30 -20.64
N SER A 2 31.25 19.52 -21.57
CA SER A 2 31.49 19.52 -23.02
C SER A 2 30.37 20.36 -23.64
N GLY A 3 30.74 21.31 -24.50
CA GLY A 3 29.94 22.50 -24.78
C GLY A 3 28.78 22.29 -25.75
N TYR A 4 27.61 22.77 -25.37
CA TYR A 4 26.59 23.21 -26.31
C TYR A 4 26.61 24.75 -26.39
N LYS A 5 27.05 25.28 -27.54
CA LYS A 5 27.02 26.72 -27.82
C LYS A 5 25.57 27.21 -27.79
N SER A 6 25.29 28.13 -26.86
CA SER A 6 24.00 28.79 -26.64
C SER A 6 23.61 29.68 -27.83
N GLY A 7 22.92 29.10 -28.81
CA GLY A 7 22.34 29.82 -29.95
C GLY A 7 20.91 30.32 -29.73
N ILE A 8 20.44 30.43 -28.48
CA ILE A 8 19.13 31.01 -28.16
C ILE A 8 19.31 32.52 -28.06
N SER A 9 18.53 33.30 -28.82
CA SER A 9 18.48 34.76 -28.67
C SER A 9 18.20 35.11 -27.20
N SER A 10 19.05 35.94 -26.58
CA SER A 10 18.90 36.38 -25.19
C SER A 10 17.61 37.17 -24.91
N LYS A 11 16.81 37.46 -25.95
CA LYS A 11 15.58 38.26 -25.87
C LYS A 11 14.29 37.49 -25.54
N ASN A 12 14.26 36.16 -25.64
CA ASN A 12 13.02 35.40 -25.45
C ASN A 12 12.79 35.08 -23.95
N LYS A 13 11.63 35.48 -23.43
CA LYS A 13 11.23 35.24 -22.04
C LYS A 13 10.98 33.74 -21.79
N PRO A 14 11.44 33.16 -20.67
CA PRO A 14 11.04 31.81 -20.29
C PRO A 14 9.52 31.68 -20.18
N ALA A 15 8.96 30.54 -20.58
CA ALA A 15 7.52 30.30 -20.59
C ALA A 15 7.17 28.93 -20.00
N ILE A 16 5.96 28.81 -19.46
CA ILE A 16 5.34 27.55 -19.07
C ILE A 16 3.90 27.50 -19.58
N PHE A 17 3.57 26.43 -20.29
CA PHE A 17 2.25 26.12 -20.79
C PHE A 17 1.68 24.91 -20.06
N LEU A 18 0.72 25.15 -19.16
CA LEU A 18 -0.09 24.08 -18.59
C LEU A 18 -1.10 23.64 -19.65
N HIS A 19 -0.81 22.53 -20.33
CA HIS A 19 -1.61 22.06 -21.45
C HIS A 19 -2.71 21.09 -20.99
N ILE A 20 -3.93 21.62 -20.87
CA ILE A 20 -5.12 20.79 -20.66
C ILE A 20 -5.47 20.06 -21.95
N GLN A 21 -5.75 18.76 -21.87
CA GLN A 21 -6.02 17.97 -23.06
C GLN A 21 -7.19 18.55 -23.88
N LYS A 22 -6.93 18.68 -25.19
CA LYS A 22 -7.87 19.17 -26.21
C LYS A 22 -8.19 20.67 -26.14
N THR A 23 -7.31 21.48 -25.54
CA THR A 23 -7.38 22.96 -25.53
C THR A 23 -6.24 23.59 -26.34
N ALA A 24 -6.27 23.40 -27.67
CA ALA A 24 -5.36 24.03 -28.64
C ALA A 24 -3.83 23.76 -28.51
N GLY A 25 -3.41 22.75 -27.72
CA GLY A 25 -1.99 22.59 -27.39
C GLY A 25 -1.04 22.33 -28.55
N THR A 26 -1.38 21.45 -29.51
CA THR A 26 -0.50 21.22 -30.68
C THR A 26 -0.26 22.51 -31.45
N SER A 27 -1.31 23.29 -31.70
CA SER A 27 -1.23 24.54 -32.49
C SER A 27 -0.38 25.62 -31.81
N ILE A 28 -0.50 25.81 -30.49
CA ILE A 28 0.32 26.80 -29.78
C ILE A 28 1.77 26.33 -29.60
N VAL A 29 1.99 25.04 -29.33
CA VAL A 29 3.33 24.47 -29.23
C VAL A 29 4.05 24.57 -30.58
N ASP A 30 3.39 24.27 -31.70
CA ASP A 30 3.97 24.41 -33.04
C ASP A 30 4.29 25.87 -33.38
N SER A 31 3.44 26.81 -32.93
CA SER A 31 3.70 28.25 -33.07
C SER A 31 4.95 28.69 -32.31
N LEU A 32 5.22 28.11 -31.14
CA LEU A 32 6.36 28.45 -30.29
C LEU A 32 7.62 27.62 -30.58
N ARG A 33 7.48 26.43 -31.19
CA ARG A 33 8.57 25.49 -31.48
C ARG A 33 9.63 26.09 -32.39
N GLN A 34 9.24 26.91 -33.37
CA GLN A 34 10.16 27.64 -34.23
C GLN A 34 11.03 28.66 -33.46
N HIS A 35 10.58 29.13 -32.30
CA HIS A 35 11.23 30.17 -31.52
C HIS A 35 12.06 29.65 -30.33
N TYR A 36 11.68 28.51 -29.73
CA TYR A 36 12.40 27.91 -28.59
C TYR A 36 13.32 26.72 -28.98
N ARG A 37 13.23 26.23 -30.23
CA ARG A 37 13.90 25.01 -30.77
C ARG A 37 13.48 23.72 -30.04
N GLU A 38 13.57 22.58 -30.72
CA GLU A 38 13.01 21.28 -30.25
C GLU A 38 13.52 20.81 -28.88
N ASN A 39 14.78 21.10 -28.52
CA ASN A 39 15.41 20.63 -27.27
C ASN A 39 14.91 21.32 -25.99
N HIS A 40 13.97 22.26 -26.10
CA HIS A 40 13.42 22.99 -24.95
C HIS A 40 11.92 22.82 -24.81
N ILE A 41 11.33 21.73 -25.33
CA ILE A 41 9.90 21.43 -25.24
C ILE A 41 9.73 20.02 -24.70
N ILE A 42 9.02 19.87 -23.58
CA ILE A 42 8.41 18.59 -23.21
C ILE A 42 7.08 18.51 -23.99
N SER A 43 6.85 17.43 -24.73
CA SER A 43 5.62 17.24 -25.51
C SER A 43 4.76 16.14 -24.90
N HIS A 44 3.44 16.32 -24.96
CA HIS A 44 2.37 15.32 -24.88
C HIS A 44 2.77 13.88 -24.46
N GLY A 45 2.74 13.61 -23.16
CA GLY A 45 3.01 12.28 -22.57
C GLY A 45 4.50 12.01 -22.28
N ASP A 46 5.41 12.84 -22.76
CA ASP A 46 6.86 12.59 -22.67
C ASP A 46 7.47 12.92 -21.31
N TYR A 47 6.75 13.56 -20.37
CA TYR A 47 7.27 13.63 -18.99
C TYR A 47 7.28 12.24 -18.34
N LEU A 48 6.41 11.31 -18.77
CA LEU A 48 6.43 9.90 -18.35
C LEU A 48 7.54 9.12 -19.07
N ARG A 49 7.95 9.53 -20.28
CA ARG A 49 9.02 8.89 -21.07
C ARG A 49 10.42 9.44 -20.79
N ALA A 50 10.53 10.69 -20.34
CA ALA A 50 11.78 11.33 -19.94
C ALA A 50 12.19 10.99 -18.49
N LEU A 51 11.32 10.27 -17.77
CA LEU A 51 11.65 9.62 -16.50
C LEU A 51 12.01 8.16 -16.82
N PRO A 52 13.30 7.78 -16.81
CA PRO A 52 13.64 6.37 -16.78
C PRO A 52 13.07 5.82 -15.47
N TYR A 53 12.22 4.81 -15.56
CA TYR A 53 11.59 4.12 -14.42
C TYR A 53 10.54 4.95 -13.67
N LEU A 54 9.31 4.91 -14.18
CA LEU A 54 8.15 4.88 -13.29
C LEU A 54 7.92 3.43 -12.85
N THR A 55 8.73 2.97 -11.90
CA THR A 55 8.12 2.35 -10.73
C THR A 55 7.33 3.45 -10.01
N THR A 56 6.32 3.08 -9.25
CA THR A 56 5.42 3.92 -8.44
C THR A 56 6.12 4.82 -7.40
N GLU A 57 7.44 5.02 -7.49
CA GLU A 57 8.30 5.68 -6.49
C GLU A 57 8.96 6.98 -6.97
N ALA A 58 8.80 7.39 -8.23
CA ALA A 58 9.47 8.60 -8.73
C ALA A 58 8.80 9.89 -8.21
N LYS A 59 9.11 10.28 -6.97
CA LYS A 59 9.00 11.69 -6.54
C LYS A 59 9.69 12.56 -7.60
N VAL A 60 9.14 13.73 -7.91
CA VAL A 60 9.89 14.82 -8.56
C VAL A 60 11.07 15.12 -7.64
N THR A 61 12.21 14.48 -7.87
CA THR A 61 13.41 14.68 -7.05
C THR A 61 13.85 16.13 -7.22
N ALA A 62 14.51 16.68 -6.19
CA ALA A 62 15.09 18.03 -6.28
C ALA A 62 15.99 18.17 -7.51
N GLU A 63 16.65 17.08 -7.92
CA GLU A 63 17.49 16.99 -9.13
C GLU A 63 16.67 17.07 -10.42
N PHE A 64 15.55 16.35 -10.54
CA PHE A 64 14.66 16.47 -11.70
C PHE A 64 14.06 17.86 -11.81
N ALA A 65 13.57 18.43 -10.69
CA ALA A 65 13.09 19.82 -10.66
C ALA A 65 14.19 20.82 -11.05
N ALA A 66 15.43 20.60 -10.62
CA ALA A 66 16.58 21.42 -11.01
C ALA A 66 16.88 21.30 -12.52
N SER A 67 16.71 20.12 -13.13
CA SER A 67 16.91 19.93 -14.57
C SER A 67 15.93 20.75 -15.42
N LEU A 68 14.68 20.89 -14.96
CA LEU A 68 13.63 21.64 -15.66
C LEU A 68 13.81 23.16 -15.56
N ARG A 69 14.53 23.67 -14.56
CA ARG A 69 14.81 25.11 -14.41
C ARG A 69 15.56 25.70 -15.61
N ASN A 70 16.41 24.91 -16.26
CA ASN A 70 17.21 25.35 -17.41
C ASN A 70 16.46 25.31 -18.75
N ILE A 71 15.28 24.68 -18.80
CA ILE A 71 14.45 24.63 -20.01
C ILE A 71 13.80 26.00 -20.21
N ARG A 72 13.77 26.56 -21.42
CA ARG A 72 13.15 27.89 -21.66
C ARG A 72 11.65 27.84 -21.92
N PHE A 73 11.10 26.75 -22.44
CA PHE A 73 9.66 26.61 -22.68
C PHE A 73 9.12 25.27 -22.16
N LEU A 74 8.61 25.26 -20.93
CA LEU A 74 8.02 24.05 -20.36
C LEU A 74 6.58 23.90 -20.87
N SER A 75 6.24 22.77 -21.48
CA SER A 75 4.88 22.48 -21.95
C SER A 75 4.53 21.04 -21.58
N GLY A 76 3.29 20.73 -21.23
CA GLY A 76 2.93 19.36 -20.91
C GLY A 76 1.54 19.18 -20.34
N HIS A 77 1.08 17.92 -20.34
CA HIS A 77 -0.18 17.49 -19.72
C HIS A 77 -0.03 17.29 -18.21
N PHE A 78 0.55 18.27 -17.54
CA PHE A 78 0.64 18.33 -16.09
C PHE A 78 -0.40 19.31 -15.54
N GLY A 79 -0.73 19.14 -14.28
CA GLY A 79 -1.63 19.97 -13.51
C GLY A 79 -0.96 21.18 -12.87
N TYR A 80 -1.79 22.00 -12.23
CA TYR A 80 -1.36 23.21 -11.54
C TYR A 80 -0.36 22.92 -10.42
N ASP A 81 -0.54 21.86 -9.61
CA ASP A 81 0.36 21.54 -8.48
C ASP A 81 1.80 21.27 -8.96
N PHE A 82 1.94 20.56 -10.08
CA PHE A 82 3.24 20.34 -10.72
C PHE A 82 3.81 21.62 -11.32
N ALA A 83 2.96 22.44 -11.93
CA ALA A 83 3.40 23.63 -12.67
C ALA A 83 3.81 24.78 -11.74
N LYS A 84 3.15 24.94 -10.60
CA LYS A 84 3.28 26.07 -9.67
C LYS A 84 4.72 26.41 -9.28
N PRO A 85 5.59 25.45 -8.90
CA PRO A 85 6.99 25.75 -8.55
C PRO A 85 7.80 26.39 -9.69
N PHE A 86 7.34 26.25 -10.94
CA PHE A 86 8.03 26.75 -12.13
C PHE A 86 7.39 28.03 -12.70
N MET A 87 6.23 28.47 -12.19
CA MET A 87 5.48 29.60 -12.76
C MET A 87 6.11 30.97 -12.46
N ASN A 88 6.66 31.19 -11.27
CA ASN A 88 7.08 32.53 -10.82
C ASN A 88 8.10 33.24 -11.73
N ASP A 89 9.01 32.48 -12.36
CA ASP A 89 10.08 33.03 -13.22
C ASP A 89 9.77 32.89 -14.73
N ARG A 90 8.52 32.54 -15.07
CA ARG A 90 8.10 32.23 -16.44
C ARG A 90 6.82 32.94 -16.79
N TYR A 91 6.66 33.27 -18.05
CA TYR A 91 5.35 33.62 -18.59
C TYR A 91 4.46 32.36 -18.54
N SER A 92 3.58 32.30 -17.55
CA SER A 92 2.66 31.19 -17.29
C SER A 92 1.38 31.36 -18.07
N PHE A 93 1.00 30.37 -18.88
CA PHE A 93 -0.27 30.44 -19.60
C PHE A 93 -0.94 29.08 -19.74
N THR A 94 -2.25 29.13 -20.01
CA THR A 94 -3.06 27.96 -20.33
C THR A 94 -4.16 28.34 -21.34
N PHE A 95 -4.83 27.32 -21.89
CA PHE A 95 -5.99 27.50 -22.75
C PHE A 95 -7.17 26.73 -22.18
N LEU A 96 -8.33 27.38 -22.15
CA LEU A 96 -9.61 26.76 -21.91
C LEU A 96 -10.34 26.50 -23.23
N ARG A 97 -11.37 25.67 -23.17
CA ARG A 97 -12.28 25.39 -24.27
C ARG A 97 -13.68 25.21 -23.73
N ASN A 98 -14.69 25.52 -24.54
CA ASN A 98 -16.07 25.19 -24.22
C ASN A 98 -16.14 23.73 -23.71
N PRO A 99 -16.63 23.48 -22.49
CA PRO A 99 -16.48 22.18 -21.84
C PRO A 99 -17.09 21.01 -22.62
N ILE A 100 -18.26 21.22 -23.22
CA ILE A 100 -18.93 20.23 -24.05
C ILE A 100 -18.08 19.95 -25.30
N GLU A 101 -17.60 21.00 -25.97
CA GLU A 101 -16.74 20.84 -27.15
C GLU A 101 -15.40 20.17 -26.82
N ARG A 102 -14.87 20.34 -25.60
CA ARG A 102 -13.66 19.65 -25.12
C ARG A 102 -13.89 18.14 -25.02
N VAL A 103 -14.97 17.69 -24.35
CA VAL A 103 -15.32 16.26 -24.24
C VAL A 103 -15.56 15.65 -25.62
N LEU A 104 -16.32 16.32 -26.50
CA LEU A 104 -16.52 15.86 -27.87
C LEU A 104 -15.19 15.76 -28.62
N SER A 105 -14.31 16.74 -28.47
CA SER A 105 -13.00 16.71 -29.12
C SER A 105 -12.12 15.58 -28.62
N PHE A 106 -12.25 15.19 -27.34
CA PHE A 106 -11.54 14.05 -26.76
C PHE A 106 -12.06 12.72 -27.35
N TYR A 107 -13.37 12.48 -27.25
CA TYR A 107 -13.99 11.25 -27.74
C TYR A 107 -13.70 10.99 -29.23
N TYR A 108 -13.94 11.97 -30.10
CA TYR A 108 -13.68 11.82 -31.54
C TYR A 108 -12.20 11.77 -31.90
N PHE A 109 -11.32 12.33 -31.06
CA PHE A 109 -9.88 12.14 -31.23
C PHE A 109 -9.50 10.68 -30.96
N CYS A 110 -9.96 10.10 -29.85
CA CYS A 110 -9.69 8.70 -29.50
C CYS A 110 -10.22 7.73 -30.57
N LYS A 111 -11.37 8.00 -31.20
CA LYS A 111 -11.87 7.18 -32.32
C LYS A 111 -10.91 7.10 -33.52
N THR A 112 -10.09 8.14 -33.75
CA THR A 112 -9.16 8.19 -34.88
C THR A 112 -7.79 7.58 -34.58
N ARG A 113 -7.56 7.14 -33.33
CA ARG A 113 -6.30 6.56 -32.88
C ARG A 113 -6.31 5.05 -32.98
N ASP A 114 -5.13 4.45 -32.95
CA ASP A 114 -4.94 3.00 -32.91
C ASP A 114 -5.66 2.41 -31.66
N PRO A 115 -6.58 1.45 -31.82
CA PRO A 115 -7.37 0.92 -30.70
C PRO A 115 -6.55 -0.04 -29.82
N ASP A 116 -5.41 -0.51 -30.31
CA ASP A 116 -4.54 -1.44 -29.60
C ASP A 116 -3.46 -0.72 -28.79
N GLU A 117 -3.31 0.60 -28.99
CA GLU A 117 -2.39 1.44 -28.23
C GLU A 117 -2.89 1.71 -26.80
N TYR A 118 -4.18 2.03 -26.63
CA TYR A 118 -4.78 2.31 -25.33
C TYR A 118 -6.26 1.87 -25.27
N GLU A 119 -6.70 1.35 -24.12
CA GLU A 119 -8.09 0.90 -23.92
C GLU A 119 -9.12 2.00 -24.21
N ILE A 120 -8.82 3.25 -23.85
CA ILE A 120 -9.71 4.39 -24.11
C ILE A 120 -9.95 4.63 -25.61
N HIS A 121 -8.98 4.31 -26.48
CA HIS A 121 -9.15 4.39 -27.93
C HIS A 121 -10.12 3.32 -28.42
N ARG A 122 -9.97 2.08 -27.92
CA ARG A 122 -10.88 0.96 -28.20
C ARG A 122 -12.30 1.30 -27.72
N LEU A 123 -12.45 1.72 -26.47
CA LEU A 123 -13.75 2.11 -25.90
C LEU A 123 -14.44 3.18 -26.74
N CYS A 124 -13.76 4.27 -27.09
CA CYS A 124 -14.35 5.33 -27.90
C CYS A 124 -14.70 4.85 -29.32
N ARG A 125 -13.89 3.96 -29.90
CA ARG A 125 -14.11 3.41 -31.25
C ARG A 125 -15.36 2.54 -31.28
N ASP A 126 -15.47 1.63 -30.32
CA ASP A 126 -16.45 0.54 -30.32
C ASP A 126 -17.80 0.95 -29.74
N SER A 127 -17.86 2.02 -28.96
CA SER A 127 -19.11 2.54 -28.37
C SER A 127 -19.63 3.81 -29.07
N SER A 128 -20.93 4.05 -28.95
CA SER A 128 -21.53 5.36 -29.25
C SER A 128 -21.13 6.41 -28.21
N LEU A 129 -21.36 7.71 -28.46
CA LEU A 129 -21.02 8.76 -27.49
C LEU A 129 -21.80 8.60 -26.16
N ASP A 130 -23.10 8.33 -26.23
CA ASP A 130 -23.94 8.15 -25.05
C ASP A 130 -23.52 6.91 -24.25
N GLU A 131 -23.19 5.82 -24.93
CA GLU A 131 -22.70 4.59 -24.33
C GLU A 131 -21.33 4.81 -23.67
N PHE A 132 -20.41 5.50 -24.35
CA PHE A 132 -19.13 5.91 -23.78
C PHE A 132 -19.31 6.73 -22.50
N LEU A 133 -20.23 7.70 -22.50
CA LEU A 133 -20.51 8.52 -21.32
C LEU A 133 -21.11 7.69 -20.18
N ARG A 134 -21.99 6.72 -20.47
CA ARG A 134 -22.53 5.79 -19.46
C ARG A 134 -21.44 4.90 -18.88
N ILE A 135 -20.59 4.32 -19.74
CA ILE A 135 -19.40 3.56 -19.30
C ILE A 135 -18.52 4.45 -18.40
N ALA A 136 -18.32 5.71 -18.77
CA ALA A 136 -17.56 6.66 -17.96
C ALA A 136 -18.23 7.04 -16.64
N MET A 137 -19.55 6.86 -16.47
CA MET A 137 -20.21 7.05 -15.16
C MET A 137 -19.89 5.89 -14.21
N GLU A 138 -19.76 4.68 -14.74
CA GLU A 138 -19.56 3.44 -13.99
C GLU A 138 -18.08 3.12 -13.74
N ARG A 139 -17.18 3.58 -14.61
CA ARG A 139 -15.74 3.30 -14.55
C ARG A 139 -14.93 4.53 -14.13
N PRO A 140 -14.41 4.59 -12.89
CA PRO A 140 -13.66 5.74 -12.36
C PRO A 140 -12.46 6.15 -13.22
N GLU A 141 -11.73 5.19 -13.77
CA GLU A 141 -10.55 5.41 -14.61
C GLU A 141 -10.91 6.15 -15.91
N VAL A 142 -12.06 5.85 -16.50
CA VAL A 142 -12.57 6.54 -17.69
C VAL A 142 -13.16 7.90 -17.30
N LYS A 143 -13.90 7.95 -16.19
CA LYS A 143 -14.50 9.17 -15.64
C LYS A 143 -13.47 10.28 -15.47
N SER A 144 -12.30 9.95 -14.92
CA SER A 144 -11.22 10.90 -14.62
C SER A 144 -10.69 11.68 -15.84
N LEU A 145 -10.87 11.15 -17.05
CA LEU A 145 -10.39 11.75 -18.30
C LEU A 145 -11.37 12.79 -18.87
N VAL A 146 -12.65 12.68 -18.51
CA VAL A 146 -13.75 13.48 -19.09
C VAL A 146 -14.46 14.38 -18.07
N TRP A 147 -14.58 13.95 -16.82
CA TRP A 147 -15.31 14.67 -15.77
C TRP A 147 -14.54 15.90 -15.31
N ASN A 148 -15.15 17.08 -15.45
CA ASN A 148 -14.65 18.40 -15.03
C ASN A 148 -13.13 18.56 -15.17
N ASN A 149 -12.60 18.16 -16.32
CA ASN A 149 -11.17 17.98 -16.49
C ASN A 149 -10.42 19.31 -16.45
N GLN A 150 -11.03 20.41 -16.90
CA GLN A 150 -10.38 21.72 -16.89
C GLN A 150 -10.23 22.23 -15.45
N VAL A 151 -11.29 22.10 -14.64
CA VAL A 151 -11.27 22.36 -13.20
C VAL A 151 -10.27 21.48 -12.50
N TRP A 152 -10.26 20.18 -12.78
CA TRP A 152 -9.30 19.24 -12.18
C TRP A 152 -7.85 19.66 -12.44
N GLN A 153 -7.51 19.95 -13.70
CA GLN A 153 -6.14 20.32 -14.07
C GLN A 153 -5.69 21.66 -13.46
N LEU A 154 -6.60 22.63 -13.34
CA LEU A 154 -6.29 23.95 -12.79
C LEU A 154 -6.31 24.01 -11.25
N ALA A 155 -7.08 23.14 -10.60
CA ALA A 155 -7.07 23.03 -9.14
C ALA A 155 -5.81 22.30 -8.65
N CYS A 156 -5.48 21.16 -9.26
CA CYS A 156 -4.37 20.31 -8.83
C CYS A 156 -3.74 19.58 -10.03
N GLY A 157 -4.50 18.66 -10.65
CA GLY A 157 -4.19 18.04 -11.94
C GLY A 157 -3.08 16.98 -11.93
N PHE A 158 -2.68 16.54 -13.13
CA PHE A 158 -1.76 15.41 -13.28
C PHE A 158 -0.33 15.74 -12.84
N GLY A 159 0.39 14.74 -12.29
CA GLY A 159 1.76 14.92 -11.82
C GLY A 159 1.87 15.73 -10.52
N ASN A 160 0.75 15.92 -9.80
CA ASN A 160 0.78 16.52 -8.47
C ASN A 160 1.60 15.67 -7.50
N SER A 161 2.28 16.35 -6.57
CA SER A 161 3.23 15.75 -5.62
C SER A 161 2.60 14.77 -4.64
N GLN A 162 1.28 14.84 -4.48
CA GLN A 162 0.50 14.07 -3.52
C GLN A 162 -0.27 12.90 -4.16
N TYR A 163 -0.10 12.68 -5.47
CA TYR A 163 -0.80 11.67 -6.28
C TYR A 163 -2.33 11.69 -6.12
N LEU A 164 -2.89 12.89 -6.00
CA LEU A 164 -4.32 13.14 -5.93
C LEU A 164 -4.98 12.97 -7.32
N ASP A 165 -6.20 12.45 -7.38
CA ASP A 165 -7.16 12.63 -8.47
C ASP A 165 -8.32 13.56 -8.05
N SER A 166 -9.27 13.81 -8.97
CA SER A 166 -10.37 14.75 -8.74
C SER A 166 -11.40 14.29 -7.71
N SER A 167 -11.45 12.99 -7.36
CA SER A 167 -12.36 12.46 -6.33
C SER A 167 -11.99 12.90 -4.91
N PHE A 168 -10.78 13.42 -4.74
CA PHE A 168 -10.25 13.87 -3.45
C PHE A 168 -10.69 15.24 -2.99
N PHE A 169 -11.48 15.93 -3.80
CA PHE A 169 -11.92 17.29 -3.55
C PHE A 169 -13.43 17.33 -3.50
N ASP A 170 -13.96 18.10 -2.55
CA ASP A 170 -15.31 18.58 -2.66
C ASP A 170 -15.47 19.37 -3.98
N PRO A 171 -16.54 19.17 -4.76
CA PRO A 171 -16.74 19.85 -6.04
C PRO A 171 -16.61 21.38 -5.97
N ASP A 172 -17.13 22.01 -4.91
CA ASP A 172 -17.08 23.46 -4.74
C ASP A 172 -15.68 23.91 -4.34
N GLU A 173 -14.98 23.13 -3.50
CA GLU A 173 -13.59 23.39 -3.20
C GLU A 173 -12.70 23.28 -4.44
N LEU A 174 -12.89 22.23 -5.24
CA LEU A 174 -12.14 22.00 -6.47
C LEU A 174 -12.34 23.17 -7.45
N LEU A 175 -13.58 23.59 -7.65
CA LEU A 175 -13.93 24.74 -8.48
C LEU A 175 -13.31 26.03 -7.94
N ARG A 176 -13.42 26.28 -6.63
CA ARG A 176 -12.86 27.47 -5.98
C ARG A 176 -11.33 27.52 -6.10
N LEU A 177 -10.64 26.38 -5.98
CA LEU A 177 -9.21 26.28 -6.20
C LEU A 177 -8.85 26.61 -7.65
N ALA A 178 -9.53 25.98 -8.61
CA ALA A 178 -9.30 26.23 -10.03
C ALA A 178 -9.51 27.71 -10.39
N ILE A 179 -10.59 28.34 -9.91
CA ILE A 179 -10.89 29.76 -10.13
C ILE A 179 -9.81 30.65 -9.53
N ARG A 180 -9.38 30.38 -8.29
CA ARG A 180 -8.31 31.16 -7.65
C ARG A 180 -7.00 31.05 -8.44
N HIS A 181 -6.65 29.84 -8.87
CA HIS A 181 -5.40 29.60 -9.58
C HIS A 181 -5.35 30.23 -10.97
N LEU A 182 -6.48 30.67 -11.53
CA LEU A 182 -6.48 31.50 -12.75
C LEU A 182 -5.63 32.77 -12.56
N ASP A 183 -5.58 33.31 -11.34
CA ASP A 183 -4.85 34.56 -11.03
C ASP A 183 -3.31 34.37 -11.04
N ASP A 184 -2.83 33.12 -10.99
CA ASP A 184 -1.39 32.80 -11.06
C ASP A 184 -0.88 32.69 -12.52
N PHE A 185 -1.79 32.68 -13.50
CA PHE A 185 -1.43 32.67 -14.91
C PHE A 185 -1.19 34.09 -15.41
N SER A 186 -0.08 34.29 -16.13
CA SER A 186 0.15 35.51 -16.90
C SER A 186 -0.94 35.70 -17.97
N TYR A 187 -1.46 34.59 -18.53
CA TYR A 187 -2.56 34.64 -19.50
C TYR A 187 -3.39 33.34 -19.57
N VAL A 188 -4.70 33.50 -19.70
CA VAL A 188 -5.65 32.40 -19.96
C VAL A 188 -6.32 32.66 -21.30
N GLY A 189 -6.00 31.83 -22.29
CA GLY A 189 -6.58 31.90 -23.64
C GLY A 189 -7.78 30.97 -23.81
N PHE A 190 -8.49 31.12 -24.93
CA PHE A 190 -9.63 30.28 -25.27
C PHE A 190 -9.46 29.69 -26.66
N THR A 191 -9.85 28.42 -26.82
CA THR A 191 -9.80 27.74 -28.13
C THR A 191 -10.72 28.43 -29.14
N GLU A 192 -11.80 29.04 -28.68
CA GLU A 192 -12.81 29.76 -29.43
C GLU A 192 -12.27 31.07 -30.05
N THR A 193 -11.25 31.67 -29.44
CA THR A 193 -10.58 32.90 -29.90
C THR A 193 -9.08 32.66 -30.09
N PHE A 194 -8.72 31.44 -30.50
CA PHE A 194 -7.34 30.96 -30.50
C PHE A 194 -6.37 31.90 -31.22
N ASP A 195 -6.72 32.43 -32.40
CA ASP A 195 -5.83 33.31 -33.14
C ASP A 195 -5.53 34.61 -32.39
N GLU A 196 -6.55 35.26 -31.79
CA GLU A 196 -6.38 36.48 -31.00
C GLU A 196 -5.54 36.22 -29.74
N ASP A 197 -5.83 35.12 -29.05
CA ASP A 197 -5.13 34.72 -27.83
C ASP A 197 -3.69 34.31 -28.10
N ARG A 198 -3.44 33.61 -29.20
CA ARG A 198 -2.09 33.28 -29.68
C ARG A 198 -1.31 34.55 -29.96
N GLU A 199 -1.86 35.50 -30.73
CA GLU A 199 -1.15 36.75 -31.07
C GLU A 199 -0.79 37.55 -29.81
N ARG A 200 -1.65 37.54 -28.78
CA ARG A 200 -1.35 38.16 -27.49
C ARG A 200 -0.21 37.44 -26.76
N ILE A 201 -0.28 36.12 -26.62
CA ILE A 201 0.79 35.32 -25.99
C ILE A 201 2.14 35.52 -26.72
N LEU A 202 2.15 35.46 -28.04
CA LEU A 202 3.38 35.66 -28.84
C LEU A 202 3.98 37.05 -28.58
N ARG A 203 3.14 38.09 -28.56
CA ARG A 203 3.57 39.46 -28.23
C ARG A 203 4.17 39.56 -26.84
N ASP A 204 3.52 38.98 -25.83
CA ASP A 204 3.96 39.05 -24.44
C ASP A 204 5.28 38.30 -24.21
N LEU A 205 5.51 37.24 -25.01
CA LEU A 205 6.76 36.48 -25.08
C LEU A 205 7.87 37.16 -25.92
N GLY A 206 7.56 38.26 -26.62
CA GLY A 206 8.50 38.95 -27.52
C GLY A 206 8.78 38.18 -28.82
N VAL A 207 7.84 37.32 -29.22
CA VAL A 207 7.92 36.46 -30.40
C VAL A 207 7.22 37.13 -31.58
N VAL A 208 7.91 37.19 -32.73
CA VAL A 208 7.31 37.70 -33.98
C VAL A 208 6.41 36.62 -34.56
N SER A 209 5.14 36.95 -34.79
CA SER A 209 4.15 36.01 -35.32
C SER A 209 4.60 35.36 -36.63
N PRO A 210 4.70 34.01 -36.69
CA PRO A 210 4.96 33.30 -37.94
C PRO A 210 3.81 33.56 -38.92
N ARG A 211 4.10 33.96 -40.16
CA ARG A 211 3.11 34.12 -41.25
C ARG A 211 2.57 32.77 -41.78
N VAL A 212 2.44 31.76 -40.92
CA VAL A 212 1.98 30.41 -41.31
C VAL A 212 0.53 30.24 -40.89
N ASN A 213 -0.33 29.85 -41.84
CA ASN A 213 -1.69 29.41 -41.54
C ASN A 213 -1.61 28.07 -40.80
N TYR A 214 -1.74 28.09 -39.48
CA TYR A 214 -1.85 26.86 -38.69
C TYR A 214 -3.24 26.26 -38.90
N THR A 215 -3.32 25.14 -39.61
CA THR A 215 -4.53 24.32 -39.61
C THR A 215 -4.78 23.82 -38.20
N SER A 216 -5.86 24.29 -37.58
CA SER A 216 -6.42 23.69 -36.36
C SER A 216 -6.56 22.19 -36.61
N ASN A 217 -5.91 21.36 -35.79
CA ASN A 217 -6.05 19.90 -35.81
C ASN A 217 -7.48 19.53 -35.38
N SER A 218 -8.45 19.77 -36.26
CA SER A 218 -9.84 19.39 -36.10
C SER A 218 -10.03 18.02 -36.72
N THR A 219 -10.52 17.05 -35.93
CA THR A 219 -10.96 15.76 -36.44
C THR A 219 -12.01 15.98 -37.55
N PRO A 220 -11.76 15.53 -38.80
CA PRO A 220 -12.71 15.72 -39.90
C PRO A 220 -14.09 15.12 -39.56
N ARG A 221 -15.17 15.82 -39.92
CA ARG A 221 -16.57 15.35 -39.76
C ARG A 221 -17.07 15.15 -38.32
N ARG A 222 -16.39 15.69 -37.29
CA ARG A 222 -16.88 15.71 -35.91
C ARG A 222 -18.17 16.54 -35.80
N PRO A 223 -19.28 16.01 -35.21
CA PRO A 223 -20.46 16.81 -34.88
C PRO A 223 -20.12 17.92 -33.87
N THR A 224 -20.74 19.08 -34.03
CA THR A 224 -20.71 20.12 -33.00
C THR A 224 -21.86 19.90 -32.01
N SER A 225 -21.73 20.45 -30.81
CA SER A 225 -22.80 20.45 -29.79
C SER A 225 -24.17 20.90 -30.32
N LYS A 226 -24.20 21.79 -31.34
CA LYS A 226 -25.44 22.27 -31.99
C LYS A 226 -26.23 21.18 -32.72
N ASN A 227 -25.57 20.09 -33.11
CA ASN A 227 -26.14 19.01 -33.92
C ASN A 227 -26.46 17.75 -33.10
N LEU A 228 -26.34 17.81 -31.77
CA LEU A 228 -26.56 16.66 -30.89
C LEU A 228 -27.99 16.63 -30.32
N PRO A 229 -28.54 15.42 -30.06
CA PRO A 229 -29.80 15.27 -29.34
C PRO A 229 -29.74 15.91 -27.95
N ARG A 230 -30.91 16.34 -27.45
CA ARG A 230 -31.03 16.95 -26.12
C ARG A 230 -30.57 16.01 -25.01
N SER A 231 -30.89 14.72 -25.09
CA SER A 231 -30.47 13.68 -24.14
C SER A 231 -28.94 13.56 -24.04
N THR A 232 -28.24 13.61 -25.18
CA THR A 232 -26.78 13.58 -25.23
C THR A 232 -26.18 14.84 -24.61
N LEU A 233 -26.78 16.01 -24.87
CA LEU A 233 -26.34 17.28 -24.27
C LEU A 233 -26.53 17.29 -22.74
N GLU A 234 -27.62 16.71 -22.23
CA GLU A 234 -27.87 16.56 -20.80
C GLU A 234 -26.82 15.65 -20.14
N LEU A 235 -26.48 14.51 -20.77
CA LEU A 235 -25.37 13.65 -20.30
C LEU A 235 -24.03 14.40 -20.29
N LEU A 236 -23.68 15.10 -21.37
CA LEU A 236 -22.46 15.91 -21.43
C LEU A 236 -22.43 17.03 -20.37
N GLY A 237 -23.59 17.60 -20.05
CA GLY A 237 -23.75 18.60 -19.00
C GLY A 237 -23.35 18.07 -17.62
N GLN A 238 -23.76 16.84 -17.28
CA GLN A 238 -23.41 16.20 -16.00
C GLN A 238 -21.90 16.01 -15.82
N PHE A 239 -21.16 15.78 -16.90
CA PHE A 239 -19.70 15.61 -16.86
C PHE A 239 -18.94 16.94 -16.85
N THR A 240 -19.58 18.06 -17.14
CA THR A 240 -18.90 19.34 -17.39
C THR A 240 -19.42 20.49 -16.55
N GLN A 241 -20.23 20.22 -15.53
CA GLN A 241 -20.91 21.24 -14.72
C GLN A 241 -19.93 22.27 -14.12
N LEU A 242 -18.85 21.82 -13.48
CA LEU A 242 -17.87 22.72 -12.87
C LEU A 242 -17.02 23.41 -13.94
N ASP A 243 -16.65 22.67 -14.99
CA ASP A 243 -15.91 23.23 -16.12
C ASP A 243 -16.68 24.37 -16.80
N GLN A 244 -18.01 24.31 -16.83
CA GLN A 244 -18.86 25.38 -17.38
C GLN A 244 -18.80 26.64 -16.52
N VAL A 245 -18.84 26.49 -15.18
CA VAL A 245 -18.71 27.63 -14.27
C VAL A 245 -17.32 28.26 -14.37
N LEU A 246 -16.26 27.43 -14.32
CA LEU A 246 -14.88 27.90 -14.49
C LEU A 246 -14.67 28.63 -15.82
N TYR A 247 -15.17 28.05 -16.92
CA TYR A 247 -15.05 28.64 -18.25
C TYR A 247 -15.74 30.01 -18.31
N GLN A 248 -16.94 30.12 -17.75
CA GLN A 248 -17.69 31.37 -17.72
C GLN A 248 -16.96 32.44 -16.90
N GLU A 249 -16.51 32.10 -15.69
CA GLU A 249 -15.73 32.97 -14.82
C GLU A 249 -14.47 33.49 -15.52
N ALA A 250 -13.68 32.58 -16.12
CA ALA A 250 -12.47 32.96 -16.86
C ALA A 250 -12.80 33.86 -18.07
N TRP A 251 -13.91 33.61 -18.76
CA TRP A 251 -14.34 34.39 -19.92
C TRP A 251 -14.75 35.82 -19.53
N GLU A 252 -15.48 35.96 -18.43
CA GLU A 252 -15.91 37.26 -17.90
C GLU A 252 -14.71 38.09 -17.45
N ARG A 253 -13.73 37.48 -16.77
CA ARG A 253 -12.46 38.14 -16.40
C ARG A 253 -11.68 38.69 -17.60
N ARG A 254 -11.84 38.09 -18.79
CA ARG A 254 -11.20 38.55 -20.05
C ARG A 254 -11.87 39.80 -20.64
N GLY A 255 -13.07 40.18 -20.20
CA GLY A 255 -13.78 41.40 -20.64
C GLY A 255 -14.69 41.23 -21.87
N GLY A 256 -15.13 40.00 -22.19
CA GLY A 256 -16.00 39.71 -23.35
C GLY A 256 -17.49 39.60 -23.00
N LYS A 257 -18.37 40.23 -23.80
CA LYS A 257 -19.84 40.15 -23.69
C LYS A 257 -20.33 38.70 -23.46
N THR A 258 -21.34 38.56 -22.60
CA THR A 258 -21.99 37.32 -22.17
C THR A 258 -22.28 36.36 -23.33
N LEU A 259 -21.70 35.16 -23.29
CA LEU A 259 -22.10 34.07 -24.18
C LEU A 259 -23.53 33.66 -23.79
N LYS A 260 -24.49 33.74 -24.72
CA LYS A 260 -25.80 33.07 -24.54
C LYS A 260 -25.59 31.56 -24.65
N LEU A 261 -25.14 30.93 -23.57
CA LEU A 261 -25.27 29.49 -23.40
C LEU A 261 -26.77 29.18 -23.52
N ARG A 262 -27.15 28.26 -24.43
CA ARG A 262 -28.52 27.74 -24.46
C ARG A 262 -28.78 27.17 -23.06
N LYS A 263 -29.72 27.77 -22.32
CA LYS A 263 -30.34 27.18 -21.12
C LYS A 263 -30.80 25.77 -21.51
N ILE A 264 -29.99 24.76 -21.22
CA ILE A 264 -30.51 23.42 -21.01
C ILE A 264 -31.21 23.54 -19.66
N ALA A 265 -32.51 23.30 -19.65
CA ALA A 265 -33.37 23.53 -18.49
C ALA A 265 -32.86 22.71 -17.30
N THR A 266 -32.08 23.35 -16.44
CA THR A 266 -31.97 23.05 -15.04
C THR A 266 -32.74 24.15 -14.34
N ASP A 267 -33.88 23.80 -13.75
CA ASP A 267 -34.61 24.66 -12.82
C ASP A 267 -33.78 24.85 -11.55
N ALA A 268 -32.72 25.65 -11.65
CA ALA A 268 -31.96 26.18 -10.54
C ALA A 268 -32.14 27.71 -10.52
N PRO A 269 -32.68 28.31 -9.44
CA PRO A 269 -32.80 29.76 -9.32
C PRO A 269 -31.43 30.42 -9.14
N ASP A 270 -31.28 31.56 -9.83
CA ASP A 270 -30.12 32.46 -9.81
C ASP A 270 -29.93 33.21 -8.46
N ILE A 271 -28.68 33.20 -8.01
CA ILE A 271 -27.86 34.33 -7.51
C ILE A 271 -28.14 34.94 -6.11
N LEU A 272 -27.17 34.68 -5.23
CA LEU A 272 -26.47 35.59 -4.28
C LEU A 272 -27.07 36.99 -4.06
N LEU A 273 -27.53 37.27 -2.82
CA LEU A 273 -26.92 38.23 -1.88
C LEU A 273 -27.87 38.50 -0.70
N GLU A 274 -27.25 38.43 0.48
CA GLU A 274 -27.63 39.09 1.75
C GLU A 274 -28.91 38.67 2.49
N THR A 275 -28.62 38.14 3.68
CA THR A 275 -29.32 38.32 4.97
C THR A 275 -30.68 37.66 5.18
N ASN A 276 -30.65 36.72 6.13
CA ASN A 276 -31.72 36.20 6.96
C ASN A 276 -32.88 35.51 6.22
N ILE A 277 -33.12 34.23 6.56
CA ILE A 277 -34.42 33.72 7.04
C ILE A 277 -34.35 32.18 7.18
N ILE A 278 -34.57 31.74 8.43
CA ILE A 278 -35.42 30.61 8.89
C ILE A 278 -35.42 29.35 8.01
N VAL A 279 -34.75 28.32 8.53
CA VAL A 279 -34.82 26.93 8.03
C VAL A 279 -36.18 26.33 8.39
N THR A 280 -36.96 25.94 7.38
CA THR A 280 -38.08 24.99 7.54
C THR A 280 -37.65 23.60 7.08
N ASP A 281 -37.53 22.74 8.08
CA ASP A 281 -37.60 21.27 8.15
C ASP A 281 -37.82 20.45 6.85
N HIS A 282 -36.73 20.00 6.24
CA HIS A 282 -36.68 18.81 5.35
C HIS A 282 -35.32 18.06 5.44
N GLN A 283 -34.59 18.16 6.56
CA GLN A 283 -33.21 17.65 6.72
C GLN A 283 -33.06 16.20 7.21
N ALA A 284 -34.17 15.50 7.51
CA ALA A 284 -34.09 14.20 8.19
C ALA A 284 -33.64 13.02 7.29
N ASP A 285 -34.01 13.01 6.00
CA ASP A 285 -33.88 11.79 5.17
C ASP A 285 -32.50 11.66 4.48
N THR A 286 -31.86 12.78 4.11
CA THR A 286 -30.52 12.77 3.47
C THR A 286 -29.37 12.65 4.48
N SER A 287 -29.54 13.18 5.70
CA SER A 287 -28.52 13.08 6.74
C SER A 287 -28.32 11.65 7.24
N GLN A 288 -29.41 10.89 7.35
CA GLN A 288 -29.39 9.50 7.80
C GLN A 288 -28.73 8.57 6.76
N ALA A 289 -28.97 8.79 5.46
CA ALA A 289 -28.30 8.06 4.38
C ALA A 289 -26.78 8.30 4.36
N THR A 290 -26.34 9.56 4.48
CA THR A 290 -24.90 9.89 4.55
C THR A 290 -24.22 9.39 5.83
N GLY A 291 -24.95 9.33 6.95
CA GLY A 291 -24.44 8.75 8.19
C GLY A 291 -24.21 7.25 8.08
N ASN A 292 -25.11 6.53 7.43
CA ASN A 292 -24.96 5.09 7.17
C ASN A 292 -23.78 4.80 6.25
N GLU A 293 -23.59 5.59 5.19
CA GLU A 293 -22.44 5.46 4.28
C GLU A 293 -21.12 5.71 5.02
N LEU A 294 -21.04 6.77 5.84
CA LEU A 294 -19.84 7.04 6.63
C LEU A 294 -19.49 5.87 7.56
N GLN A 295 -20.47 5.31 8.27
CA GLN A 295 -20.24 4.17 9.15
C GLN A 295 -19.74 2.95 8.38
N GLN A 296 -20.31 2.67 7.21
CA GLN A 296 -19.86 1.56 6.35
C GLN A 296 -18.40 1.73 5.91
N VAL A 297 -18.03 2.94 5.49
CA VAL A 297 -16.67 3.22 5.00
C VAL A 297 -15.66 3.24 6.15
N GLN A 298 -16.04 3.74 7.34
CA GLN A 298 -15.23 3.62 8.56
C GLN A 298 -14.96 2.15 8.90
N ASN A 299 -15.99 1.31 8.85
CA ASN A 299 -15.85 -0.13 9.12
C ASN A 299 -14.93 -0.80 8.09
N ALA A 300 -15.15 -0.56 6.80
CA ALA A 300 -14.32 -1.12 5.74
C ALA A 300 -12.83 -0.72 5.87
N TYR A 301 -12.57 0.55 6.19
CA TYR A 301 -11.21 1.04 6.43
C TYR A 301 -10.55 0.34 7.62
N LEU A 302 -11.23 0.26 8.76
CA LEU A 302 -10.69 -0.33 9.99
C LEU A 302 -10.52 -1.85 9.89
N GLU A 303 -11.45 -2.54 9.21
CA GLU A 303 -11.34 -3.98 8.93
C GLU A 303 -10.16 -4.30 8.01
N LEU A 304 -9.94 -3.49 6.97
CA LEU A 304 -8.79 -3.63 6.09
C LEU A 304 -7.48 -3.42 6.87
N ILE A 305 -7.41 -2.36 7.70
CA ILE A 305 -6.24 -2.11 8.54
C ILE A 305 -5.97 -3.29 9.48
N GLN A 306 -6.97 -3.79 10.20
CA GLN A 306 -6.79 -4.95 11.07
C GLN A 306 -6.24 -6.15 10.30
N SER A 307 -6.78 -6.43 9.11
CA SER A 307 -6.35 -7.56 8.27
C SER A 307 -4.91 -7.42 7.76
N CYS A 308 -4.46 -6.18 7.51
CA CYS A 308 -3.08 -5.88 7.14
C CYS A 308 -2.14 -6.02 8.34
N LEU A 309 -2.52 -5.44 9.48
CA LEU A 309 -1.71 -5.44 10.70
C LEU A 309 -1.45 -6.83 11.24
N THR A 310 -2.43 -7.73 11.13
CA THR A 310 -2.27 -9.15 11.49
C THR A 310 -1.61 -9.97 10.38
N GLY A 311 -1.39 -9.42 9.19
CA GLY A 311 -0.90 -10.16 8.03
C GLY A 311 -1.83 -11.28 7.56
N SER A 312 -3.10 -11.21 7.92
CA SER A 312 -4.10 -12.21 7.52
C SER A 312 -4.38 -12.15 6.02
N ILE A 313 -4.31 -10.96 5.41
CA ILE A 313 -4.62 -10.78 3.97
C ILE A 313 -3.56 -11.39 3.04
N TYR A 314 -2.32 -11.55 3.51
CA TYR A 314 -1.22 -12.16 2.74
C TYR A 314 -0.71 -13.49 3.32
N HIS A 315 -1.43 -14.03 4.32
CA HIS A 315 -1.08 -15.27 5.01
C HIS A 315 0.37 -15.28 5.51
N ASP A 316 0.72 -14.26 6.29
CA ASP A 316 2.07 -14.11 6.84
C ASP A 316 2.47 -15.33 7.67
N ALA A 317 3.62 -15.92 7.37
CA ALA A 317 4.10 -17.08 8.09
C ALA A 317 4.40 -16.73 9.56
N SER A 318 4.26 -17.72 10.44
CA SER A 318 4.77 -17.58 11.79
C SER A 318 6.32 -17.68 11.80
N GLN A 319 6.98 -16.99 12.71
CA GLN A 319 8.42 -17.06 12.97
C GLN A 319 8.74 -17.45 14.42
N ALA A 320 7.73 -17.85 15.20
CA ALA A 320 7.97 -18.21 16.60
C ALA A 320 8.88 -19.45 16.68
N PRO A 321 9.79 -19.53 17.69
CA PRO A 321 10.67 -20.69 17.88
C PRO A 321 9.92 -22.04 18.07
N PHE A 322 8.60 -22.00 18.25
CA PHE A 322 7.75 -23.16 18.53
C PHE A 322 6.61 -23.35 17.51
N ALA A 323 6.53 -22.53 16.45
CA ALA A 323 5.45 -22.59 15.46
C ALA A 323 5.91 -23.26 14.15
N PRO A 324 4.98 -23.78 13.32
CA PRO A 324 5.30 -24.57 12.13
C PRO A 324 5.94 -23.78 10.95
N ASN A 325 6.39 -22.53 11.17
CA ASN A 325 6.84 -21.61 10.13
C ASN A 325 5.85 -21.45 8.95
N THR A 326 4.55 -21.64 9.24
CA THR A 326 3.44 -21.50 8.29
C THR A 326 2.35 -20.63 8.90
N PHE A 327 1.54 -20.01 8.05
CA PHE A 327 0.36 -19.28 8.49
C PHE A 327 -0.70 -20.25 8.99
N ASN A 328 -1.20 -20.02 10.20
CA ASN A 328 -2.34 -20.72 10.76
C ASN A 328 -3.42 -19.69 11.17
N PRO A 329 -4.59 -19.67 10.52
CA PRO A 329 -5.62 -18.68 10.80
C PRO A 329 -6.14 -18.75 12.24
N ASP A 330 -6.27 -19.94 12.82
CA ASP A 330 -6.79 -20.11 14.19
C ASP A 330 -5.80 -19.61 15.26
N LEU A 331 -4.49 -19.72 14.97
CA LEU A 331 -3.45 -19.14 15.84
C LEU A 331 -3.41 -17.62 15.67
N ARG A 332 -3.46 -17.11 14.42
CA ARG A 332 -3.46 -15.67 14.14
C ARG A 332 -4.69 -14.97 14.70
N GLU A 333 -5.86 -15.60 14.64
CA GLU A 333 -7.09 -15.03 15.18
C GLU A 333 -6.98 -14.77 16.69
N ARG A 334 -6.34 -15.69 17.42
CA ARG A 334 -6.14 -15.65 18.87
C ARG A 334 -4.81 -15.01 19.30
N GLY A 335 -3.98 -14.59 18.35
CA GLY A 335 -2.64 -14.04 18.62
C GLY A 335 -1.72 -15.00 19.37
N LEU A 336 -1.74 -16.28 18.97
CA LEU A 336 -0.95 -17.36 19.56
C LEU A 336 0.26 -17.74 18.71
N ASP A 337 0.67 -16.86 17.80
CA ASP A 337 1.82 -17.02 16.94
C ASP A 337 2.57 -15.70 16.78
N TRP A 338 3.85 -15.75 16.41
CA TRP A 338 4.64 -14.55 16.13
C TRP A 338 4.72 -14.36 14.62
N PRO A 339 4.10 -13.33 14.03
CA PRO A 339 4.14 -13.14 12.60
C PRO A 339 5.54 -12.75 12.10
N ALA A 340 5.97 -13.30 10.96
CA ALA A 340 7.26 -13.03 10.37
C ALA A 340 7.42 -11.55 9.95
N HIS A 341 6.36 -10.95 9.40
CA HIS A 341 6.37 -9.59 8.86
C HIS A 341 5.24 -8.69 9.36
N ALA A 342 4.13 -9.24 9.82
CA ALA A 342 2.99 -8.46 10.28
C ALA A 342 3.37 -7.55 11.46
N GLN A 343 2.67 -6.42 11.59
CA GLN A 343 3.05 -5.36 12.54
C GLN A 343 2.50 -5.56 13.96
N THR A 344 1.69 -6.60 14.19
CA THR A 344 1.25 -6.99 15.54
C THR A 344 1.08 -8.49 15.67
N MET A 345 1.38 -9.01 16.86
CA MET A 345 1.20 -10.43 17.22
C MET A 345 -0.03 -10.68 18.10
N ILE A 346 -0.79 -9.64 18.44
CA ILE A 346 -1.88 -9.72 19.41
C ILE A 346 -3.12 -10.43 18.84
N GLY A 347 -3.15 -10.59 17.52
CA GLY A 347 -4.20 -11.30 16.81
C GLY A 347 -5.49 -10.50 16.61
N VAL A 348 -6.44 -11.13 15.91
CA VAL A 348 -7.67 -10.47 15.45
C VAL A 348 -8.58 -10.10 16.61
N LYS A 349 -8.72 -10.98 17.62
CA LYS A 349 -9.64 -10.75 18.75
C LYS A 349 -9.21 -9.58 19.64
N ARG A 350 -7.93 -9.49 20.00
CA ARG A 350 -7.41 -8.37 20.80
C ARG A 350 -7.40 -7.05 20.00
N LEU A 351 -7.15 -7.06 18.69
CA LEU A 351 -7.35 -5.85 17.87
C LEU A 351 -8.81 -5.42 17.81
N ALA A 352 -9.75 -6.35 17.64
CA ALA A 352 -11.18 -6.04 17.64
C ALA A 352 -11.64 -5.46 18.99
N ASN A 353 -11.14 -6.00 20.11
CA ASN A 353 -11.35 -5.43 21.44
C ASN A 353 -10.77 -4.01 21.54
N LEU A 354 -9.50 -3.82 21.15
CA LEU A 354 -8.84 -2.52 21.19
C LEU A 354 -9.58 -1.45 20.37
N ARG A 355 -10.06 -1.83 19.18
CA ARG A 355 -10.92 -0.98 18.35
C ARG A 355 -12.21 -0.62 19.10
N ALA A 356 -12.95 -1.60 19.59
CA ALA A 356 -14.23 -1.39 20.26
C ALA A 356 -14.10 -0.49 21.50
N LEU A 357 -13.04 -0.69 22.31
CA LEU A 357 -12.77 0.13 23.48
C LEU A 357 -12.34 1.56 23.10
N THR A 358 -11.58 1.72 22.02
CA THR A 358 -11.24 3.04 21.48
C THR A 358 -12.48 3.78 20.98
N GLU A 359 -13.35 3.10 20.23
CA GLU A 359 -14.64 3.66 19.77
C GLU A 359 -15.54 4.02 20.96
N SER A 360 -15.56 3.19 22.02
CA SER A 360 -16.33 3.47 23.24
C SER A 360 -15.86 4.73 23.97
N VAL A 361 -14.56 4.95 24.14
CA VAL A 361 -14.06 6.16 24.83
C VAL A 361 -14.33 7.44 24.02
N ILE A 362 -14.37 7.33 22.68
CA ILE A 362 -14.78 8.42 21.80
C ILE A 362 -16.28 8.70 21.97
N ALA A 363 -17.12 7.67 21.89
CA ALA A 363 -18.57 7.78 22.00
C ALA A 363 -19.00 8.36 23.35
N ASP A 364 -18.37 7.90 24.43
CA ASP A 364 -18.66 8.30 25.81
C ASP A 364 -17.96 9.60 26.22
N ASN A 365 -17.17 10.20 25.31
CA ASN A 365 -16.38 11.41 25.55
C ASN A 365 -15.48 11.32 26.80
N VAL A 366 -14.91 10.15 27.07
CA VAL A 366 -13.96 9.95 28.17
C VAL A 366 -12.71 10.79 27.87
N PRO A 367 -12.29 11.74 28.72
CA PRO A 367 -11.16 12.62 28.40
C PRO A 367 -9.82 11.90 28.47
N GLY A 368 -8.85 12.31 27.63
CA GLY A 368 -7.46 11.84 27.70
C GLY A 368 -6.93 11.15 26.44
N ASP A 369 -5.63 10.97 26.41
CA ASP A 369 -4.90 10.32 25.33
C ASP A 369 -5.02 8.78 25.39
N LEU A 370 -4.43 8.11 24.41
CA LEU A 370 -4.34 6.65 24.38
C LEU A 370 -2.87 6.24 24.42
N ILE A 371 -2.55 5.19 25.19
CA ILE A 371 -1.17 4.70 25.32
C ILE A 371 -1.11 3.18 25.25
N GLU A 372 -0.04 2.70 24.65
CA GLU A 372 0.42 1.32 24.73
C GLU A 372 1.82 1.27 25.34
N THR A 373 2.04 0.37 26.29
CA THR A 373 3.35 0.12 26.91
C THR A 373 3.83 -1.28 26.51
N GLY A 374 4.75 -1.32 25.55
CA GLY A 374 5.17 -2.53 24.83
C GLY A 374 4.46 -2.59 23.49
N VAL A 375 5.14 -2.15 22.43
CA VAL A 375 4.52 -1.93 21.11
C VAL A 375 5.05 -2.88 20.04
N TRP A 376 6.22 -3.49 20.26
CA TRP A 376 6.91 -4.31 19.26
C TRP A 376 7.04 -3.58 17.92
N ARG A 377 6.34 -4.04 16.87
CA ARG A 377 6.31 -3.42 15.53
C ARG A 377 5.31 -2.26 15.41
N GLY A 378 4.54 -1.96 16.46
CA GLY A 378 3.65 -0.81 16.59
C GLY A 378 2.23 -1.00 16.04
N GLY A 379 1.85 -2.21 15.60
CA GLY A 379 0.60 -2.42 14.89
C GLY A 379 -0.66 -2.08 15.69
N ALA A 380 -0.67 -2.34 16.99
CA ALA A 380 -1.80 -1.99 17.85
C ALA A 380 -1.95 -0.47 18.03
N CYS A 381 -0.85 0.26 18.26
CA CYS A 381 -0.88 1.73 18.19
C CYS A 381 -1.31 2.27 16.81
N ILE A 382 -0.90 1.64 15.70
CA ILE A 382 -1.34 2.02 14.35
C ILE A 382 -2.87 1.89 14.24
N LEU A 383 -3.46 0.80 14.75
CA LEU A 383 -4.92 0.63 14.78
C LEU A 383 -5.58 1.74 15.59
N VAL A 384 -5.08 2.07 16.78
CA VAL A 384 -5.65 3.15 17.60
C VAL A 384 -5.61 4.49 16.86
N ARG A 385 -4.47 4.81 16.23
CA ARG A 385 -4.33 6.01 15.41
C ARG A 385 -5.29 5.99 14.22
N ALA A 386 -5.50 4.83 13.59
CA ALA A 386 -6.46 4.65 12.51
C ALA A 386 -7.91 4.88 12.97
N VAL A 387 -8.28 4.46 14.18
CA VAL A 387 -9.61 4.76 14.75
C VAL A 387 -9.77 6.26 14.95
N LEU A 388 -8.80 6.96 15.55
CA LEU A 388 -8.86 8.42 15.67
C LEU A 388 -8.97 9.09 14.30
N PHE A 389 -8.25 8.59 13.30
CA PHE A 389 -8.34 9.07 11.92
C PHE A 389 -9.76 8.85 11.37
N ALA A 390 -10.31 7.64 11.46
CA ALA A 390 -11.62 7.28 10.92
C ALA A 390 -12.77 8.11 11.51
N TYR A 391 -12.70 8.43 12.80
CA TYR A 391 -13.69 9.24 13.51
C TYR A 391 -13.38 10.74 13.54
N ASN A 392 -12.33 11.17 12.82
CA ASN A 392 -11.88 12.56 12.75
C ASN A 392 -11.60 13.19 14.13
N VAL A 393 -11.01 12.42 15.04
CA VAL A 393 -10.63 12.86 16.37
C VAL A 393 -9.23 13.49 16.31
N THR A 394 -9.16 14.80 16.43
CA THR A 394 -7.91 15.59 16.26
C THR A 394 -7.33 16.12 17.58
N ASP A 395 -8.00 15.89 18.71
CA ASP A 395 -7.67 16.46 20.03
C ASP A 395 -7.10 15.43 21.01
N ARG A 396 -6.65 14.27 20.52
CA ARG A 396 -6.05 13.20 21.31
C ARG A 396 -4.76 12.71 20.67
N TYR A 397 -3.81 12.28 21.50
CA TYR A 397 -2.57 11.66 21.06
C TYR A 397 -2.59 10.14 21.26
N VAL A 398 -1.86 9.43 20.42
CA VAL A 398 -1.51 8.02 20.59
C VAL A 398 -0.04 7.94 20.99
N TRP A 399 0.21 7.40 22.18
CA TRP A 399 1.54 7.25 22.75
C TRP A 399 2.01 5.80 22.60
N ALA A 400 3.09 5.61 21.85
CA ALA A 400 3.82 4.36 21.73
C ALA A 400 5.01 4.38 22.70
N ALA A 401 4.90 3.67 23.83
CA ALA A 401 5.96 3.58 24.83
C ALA A 401 6.65 2.23 24.77
N ASP A 402 7.96 2.22 24.51
CA ASP A 402 8.76 1.01 24.35
C ASP A 402 10.25 1.30 24.58
N SER A 403 11.04 0.27 24.90
CA SER A 403 12.49 0.37 24.89
C SER A 403 13.01 0.59 23.47
N PHE A 404 12.31 0.03 22.47
CA PHE A 404 12.72 -0.17 21.08
C PHE A 404 13.99 -1.02 20.95
N GLU A 405 14.24 -1.84 21.97
CA GLU A 405 15.46 -2.62 22.19
C GLU A 405 15.13 -4.03 22.73
N GLY A 406 13.85 -4.41 22.79
CA GLY A 406 13.36 -5.68 23.33
C GLY A 406 13.13 -5.62 24.84
N LEU A 407 12.97 -6.79 25.48
CA LEU A 407 12.72 -6.88 26.92
C LEU A 407 14.01 -6.75 27.74
N PRO A 408 13.93 -6.17 28.96
CA PRO A 408 15.10 -6.09 29.84
C PRO A 408 15.43 -7.48 30.39
N GLN A 409 16.70 -7.67 30.81
CA GLN A 409 17.04 -8.81 31.64
C GLN A 409 16.26 -8.72 32.96
N ALA A 410 15.68 -9.85 33.41
CA ALA A 410 14.90 -9.91 34.64
C ALA A 410 15.72 -9.43 35.85
N ASN A 411 15.16 -8.47 36.60
CA ASN A 411 15.72 -8.04 37.87
C ASN A 411 15.16 -8.90 39.01
N GLU A 412 15.60 -10.16 39.08
CA GLU A 412 15.06 -11.16 40.01
C GLU A 412 15.25 -10.79 41.49
N GLN A 413 16.23 -9.92 41.80
CA GLN A 413 16.47 -9.44 43.15
C GLN A 413 15.35 -8.53 43.64
N GLN A 414 14.83 -7.67 42.75
CA GLN A 414 13.78 -6.72 43.08
C GLN A 414 12.39 -7.28 42.76
N TYR A 415 12.28 -8.08 41.71
CA TYR A 415 11.03 -8.67 41.22
C TYR A 415 11.20 -10.19 41.06
N PRO A 416 11.08 -10.97 42.16
CA PRO A 416 11.25 -12.43 42.11
C PRO A 416 10.25 -13.13 41.18
N ALA A 417 9.09 -12.52 40.90
CA ALA A 417 8.09 -13.05 39.98
C ALA A 417 8.61 -13.15 38.53
N ASP A 418 9.63 -12.35 38.17
CA ASP A 418 10.28 -12.38 36.85
C ASP A 418 11.43 -13.39 36.77
N ALA A 419 11.72 -14.13 37.85
CA ALA A 419 12.84 -15.05 37.90
C ALA A 419 12.75 -16.14 36.83
N GLY A 420 13.87 -16.36 36.12
CA GLY A 420 13.96 -17.32 35.03
C GLY A 420 13.37 -16.85 33.70
N SER A 421 12.87 -15.61 33.59
CA SER A 421 12.43 -15.06 32.31
C SER A 421 13.57 -14.92 31.31
N GLU A 422 13.39 -15.51 30.13
CA GLU A 422 14.36 -15.50 29.03
C GLU A 422 13.98 -14.54 27.89
N PHE A 423 12.94 -13.71 28.06
CA PHE A 423 12.40 -12.89 26.97
C PHE A 423 13.43 -11.95 26.33
N HIS A 424 14.36 -11.42 27.12
CA HIS A 424 15.48 -10.57 26.67
C HIS A 424 16.41 -11.27 25.64
N LYS A 425 16.34 -12.59 25.50
CA LYS A 425 17.15 -13.36 24.54
C LYS A 425 16.56 -13.40 23.13
N TYR A 426 15.27 -13.12 22.97
CA TYR A 426 14.59 -13.13 21.67
C TYR A 426 14.83 -11.81 20.92
N LYS A 427 15.71 -11.87 19.92
CA LYS A 427 16.06 -10.68 19.10
C LYS A 427 14.89 -10.19 18.25
N GLU A 428 13.95 -11.07 17.96
CA GLU A 428 12.72 -10.80 17.20
C GLU A 428 11.81 -9.79 17.90
N LEU A 429 11.95 -9.65 19.23
CA LEU A 429 11.21 -8.68 20.04
C LEU A 429 11.88 -7.30 20.07
N ALA A 430 13.13 -7.19 19.62
CA ALA A 430 13.86 -5.92 19.55
C ALA A 430 13.64 -5.21 18.21
N VAL A 431 12.66 -4.32 18.17
CA VAL A 431 12.32 -3.51 16.99
C VAL A 431 12.65 -2.05 17.25
N THR A 432 13.41 -1.43 16.34
CA THR A 432 13.90 -0.06 16.55
C THR A 432 12.78 0.96 16.38
N LEU A 433 12.94 2.13 17.02
CA LEU A 433 12.00 3.26 16.87
C LEU A 433 11.82 3.67 15.40
N GLU A 434 12.90 3.63 14.61
CA GLU A 434 12.86 3.94 13.19
C GLU A 434 11.96 2.96 12.42
N GLN A 435 12.11 1.65 12.68
CA GLN A 435 11.26 0.62 12.07
C GLN A 435 9.79 0.80 12.47
N VAL A 436 9.51 1.12 13.74
CA VAL A 436 8.14 1.40 14.17
C VAL A 436 7.59 2.64 13.46
N GLN A 437 8.36 3.71 13.36
CA GLN A 437 7.95 4.91 12.61
C GLN A 437 7.71 4.62 11.13
N ASP A 438 8.55 3.80 10.49
CA ASP A 438 8.35 3.35 9.11
C ASP A 438 7.05 2.56 8.95
N ASN A 439 6.73 1.70 9.92
CA ASN A 439 5.44 1.02 9.94
C ASN A 439 4.29 2.04 9.98
N PHE A 440 4.31 3.03 10.86
CA PHE A 440 3.28 4.10 10.84
C PHE A 440 3.22 4.86 9.50
N ARG A 441 4.38 5.15 8.87
CA ARG A 441 4.44 5.82 7.56
C ARG A 441 3.79 4.98 6.46
N ALA A 442 3.97 3.65 6.48
CA ALA A 442 3.41 2.74 5.50
C ALA A 442 1.86 2.76 5.48
N TYR A 443 1.24 3.03 6.63
CA TYR A 443 -0.21 3.22 6.76
C TYR A 443 -0.66 4.69 6.59
N GLY A 444 0.27 5.63 6.41
CA GLY A 444 -0.02 7.06 6.31
C GLY A 444 -0.47 7.69 7.62
N LEU A 445 -0.08 7.12 8.77
CA LEU A 445 -0.56 7.46 10.11
C LEU A 445 0.58 7.96 11.03
N LEU A 446 1.73 8.31 10.47
CA LEU A 446 2.78 9.03 11.19
C LEU A 446 2.57 10.55 11.05
N ASP A 447 1.98 11.16 12.08
CA ASP A 447 1.67 12.59 12.12
C ASP A 447 1.83 13.17 13.54
N GLU A 448 1.38 14.41 13.76
CA GLU A 448 1.48 15.10 15.04
C GLU A 448 0.71 14.41 16.18
N GLN A 449 -0.30 13.58 15.89
CA GLN A 449 -1.05 12.84 16.90
C GLN A 449 -0.34 11.56 17.36
N THR A 450 0.71 11.13 16.65
CA THR A 450 1.51 9.95 17.00
C THR A 450 2.76 10.36 17.77
N LYS A 451 2.87 9.91 19.03
CA LYS A 451 3.98 10.24 19.96
C LYS A 451 4.72 8.99 20.39
N PHE A 452 6.02 9.11 20.65
CA PHE A 452 6.89 8.01 21.05
C PHE A 452 7.59 8.30 22.37
N LEU A 453 7.62 7.32 23.27
CA LEU A 453 8.40 7.34 24.51
C LEU A 453 9.45 6.23 24.43
N LYS A 454 10.66 6.59 24.00
CA LYS A 454 11.79 5.66 23.90
C LYS A 454 12.48 5.50 25.26
N GLY A 455 12.54 4.26 25.74
CA GLY A 455 13.30 3.84 26.92
C GLY A 455 12.49 2.92 27.83
N TRP A 456 13.12 2.45 28.90
CA TRP A 456 12.46 1.57 29.88
C TRP A 456 11.30 2.28 30.59
N PHE A 457 10.29 1.51 30.98
CA PHE A 457 9.06 2.07 31.56
C PHE A 457 9.31 2.83 32.87
N LYS A 458 10.08 2.27 33.81
CA LYS A 458 10.57 2.99 35.00
C LYS A 458 11.20 4.35 34.74
N ASP A 459 11.87 4.52 33.59
CA ASP A 459 12.59 5.74 33.27
C ASP A 459 11.71 6.76 32.53
N THR A 460 10.72 6.29 31.77
CA THR A 460 9.96 7.10 30.80
C THR A 460 8.56 7.44 31.29
N LEU A 461 7.82 6.48 31.85
CA LEU A 461 6.41 6.66 32.21
C LEU A 461 6.19 7.66 33.36
N PRO A 462 7.00 7.69 34.45
CA PRO A 462 6.81 8.65 35.52
C PRO A 462 6.89 10.11 35.05
N LYS A 463 7.77 10.39 34.08
CA LYS A 463 8.00 11.73 33.52
C LYS A 463 7.30 11.99 32.18
N ALA A 464 6.47 11.05 31.71
CA ALA A 464 5.77 11.18 30.44
C ALA A 464 4.88 12.44 30.46
N PRO A 465 4.92 13.29 29.41
CA PRO A 465 4.16 14.54 29.34
C PRO A 465 2.69 14.27 28.95
N ILE A 466 2.04 13.37 29.70
CA ILE A 466 0.67 12.92 29.51
C ILE A 466 -0.13 13.38 30.73
N SER A 467 -1.15 14.21 30.48
CA SER A 467 -2.00 14.76 31.54
C SER A 467 -3.11 13.80 31.96
N GLN A 468 -3.81 13.22 30.99
CA GLN A 468 -4.92 12.30 31.20
C GLN A 468 -4.92 11.20 30.13
N LEU A 469 -5.40 10.02 30.49
CA LEU A 469 -5.57 8.89 29.59
C LEU A 469 -7.04 8.47 29.54
N ALA A 470 -7.53 8.14 28.35
CA ALA A 470 -8.82 7.49 28.16
C ALA A 470 -8.67 5.97 28.03
N LEU A 471 -7.53 5.50 27.52
CA LEU A 471 -7.22 4.08 27.34
C LEU A 471 -5.73 3.82 27.57
N MET A 472 -5.42 2.79 28.35
CA MET A 472 -4.05 2.28 28.51
C MET A 472 -4.02 0.77 28.25
N ARG A 473 -3.18 0.35 27.29
CA ARG A 473 -2.92 -1.06 26.95
C ARG A 473 -1.53 -1.46 27.40
N LEU A 474 -1.44 -2.49 28.23
CA LEU A 474 -0.22 -2.96 28.87
C LEU A 474 0.13 -4.32 28.27
N ASP A 475 1.27 -4.37 27.59
CA ASP A 475 1.74 -5.52 26.79
C ASP A 475 3.27 -5.63 26.92
N GLY A 476 3.71 -5.66 28.17
CA GLY A 476 5.13 -5.62 28.54
C GLY A 476 5.64 -6.92 29.16
N ASP A 477 4.80 -7.97 29.18
CA ASP A 477 4.98 -9.33 29.71
C ASP A 477 5.36 -9.44 31.20
N MET A 478 6.39 -8.72 31.63
CA MET A 478 7.07 -8.88 32.90
C MET A 478 6.28 -8.25 34.05
N TYR A 479 6.51 -8.76 35.27
CA TYR A 479 6.03 -8.14 36.51
C TYR A 479 6.53 -6.70 36.62
N GLU A 480 7.84 -6.46 36.47
CA GLU A 480 8.44 -5.12 36.51
C GLU A 480 7.73 -4.17 35.53
N SER A 481 7.61 -4.59 34.26
CA SER A 481 6.99 -3.79 33.20
C SER A 481 5.53 -3.43 33.52
N THR A 482 4.75 -4.42 33.96
CA THR A 482 3.33 -4.26 34.28
C THR A 482 3.14 -3.34 35.48
N MET A 483 3.95 -3.52 36.53
CA MET A 483 3.91 -2.71 37.74
C MET A 483 4.33 -1.25 37.48
N ASP A 484 5.39 -1.03 36.71
CA ASP A 484 5.84 0.30 36.30
C ASP A 484 4.74 1.07 35.54
N ALA A 485 4.07 0.39 34.62
CA ALA A 485 2.98 0.95 33.82
C ALA A 485 1.75 1.27 34.67
N LEU A 486 1.26 0.32 35.48
CA LEU A 486 0.10 0.54 36.35
C LEU A 486 0.36 1.68 37.35
N THR A 487 1.51 1.66 38.03
CA THR A 487 1.88 2.68 39.03
C THR A 487 1.95 4.08 38.41
N SER A 488 2.51 4.21 37.21
CA SER A 488 2.73 5.51 36.57
C SER A 488 1.49 6.06 35.86
N LEU A 489 0.69 5.19 35.25
CA LEU A 489 -0.36 5.57 34.29
C LEU A 489 -1.78 5.46 34.86
N TYR A 490 -2.06 4.47 35.73
CA TYR A 490 -3.41 4.28 36.29
C TYR A 490 -3.95 5.51 37.05
N PRO A 491 -3.14 6.28 37.80
CA PRO A 491 -3.58 7.54 38.40
C PRO A 491 -4.04 8.59 37.37
N ARG A 492 -3.49 8.55 36.15
CA ARG A 492 -3.81 9.47 35.05
C ARG A 492 -4.98 8.99 34.18
N LEU A 493 -5.41 7.74 34.35
CA LEU A 493 -6.57 7.19 33.65
C LEU A 493 -7.85 7.89 34.14
N SER A 494 -8.61 8.44 33.21
CA SER A 494 -9.88 9.10 33.48
C SER A 494 -10.94 8.09 33.96
N PRO A 495 -11.88 8.51 34.83
CA PRO A 495 -13.09 7.74 35.08
C PRO A 495 -13.82 7.41 33.78
N GLY A 496 -14.26 6.16 33.66
CA GLY A 496 -14.84 5.62 32.42
C GLY A 496 -13.82 5.19 31.37
N GLY A 497 -12.52 5.40 31.59
CA GLY A 497 -11.45 4.90 30.73
C GLY A 497 -11.17 3.41 30.93
N TYR A 498 -10.39 2.82 30.02
CA TYR A 498 -10.11 1.38 30.01
C TYR A 498 -8.64 1.07 30.31
N VAL A 499 -8.44 -0.02 31.05
CA VAL A 499 -7.14 -0.72 31.16
C VAL A 499 -7.26 -2.04 30.44
N ILE A 500 -6.33 -2.34 29.54
CA ILE A 500 -6.18 -3.63 28.87
C ILE A 500 -4.87 -4.24 29.36
N ILE A 501 -4.90 -5.50 29.81
CA ILE A 501 -3.74 -6.29 30.16
C ILE A 501 -3.64 -7.43 29.16
N ASP A 502 -2.62 -7.39 28.31
CA ASP A 502 -2.52 -8.35 27.21
C ASP A 502 -2.12 -9.75 27.66
N ASP A 503 -1.17 -9.84 28.60
CA ASP A 503 -0.50 -11.09 28.95
C ASP A 503 -1.09 -11.79 30.17
N TYR A 504 -2.29 -11.41 30.60
CA TYR A 504 -2.84 -11.76 31.92
C TYR A 504 -2.91 -13.27 32.18
N HIS A 505 -3.33 -14.08 31.20
CA HIS A 505 -3.36 -15.54 31.36
C HIS A 505 -2.16 -16.24 30.72
N ALA A 506 -1.35 -15.53 29.93
CA ALA A 506 -0.17 -16.09 29.27
C ALA A 506 1.08 -16.03 30.16
N VAL A 507 1.25 -14.96 30.94
CA VAL A 507 2.44 -14.72 31.76
C VAL A 507 2.05 -14.60 33.23
N PRO A 508 2.34 -15.61 34.07
CA PRO A 508 2.00 -15.58 35.50
C PRO A 508 2.56 -14.36 36.25
N ALA A 509 3.72 -13.85 35.85
CA ALA A 509 4.34 -12.66 36.42
C ALA A 509 3.52 -11.39 36.15
N CYS A 510 2.99 -11.22 34.94
CA CYS A 510 2.05 -10.15 34.58
C CYS A 510 0.81 -10.18 35.48
N LYS A 511 0.18 -11.36 35.61
CA LYS A 511 -0.98 -11.55 36.48
C LYS A 511 -0.69 -11.16 37.92
N ALA A 512 0.43 -11.62 38.47
CA ALA A 512 0.83 -11.31 39.83
C ALA A 512 1.00 -9.79 40.05
N ALA A 513 1.57 -9.06 39.07
CA ALA A 513 1.69 -7.60 39.16
C ALA A 513 0.32 -6.91 39.19
N VAL A 514 -0.65 -7.37 38.38
CA VAL A 514 -2.02 -6.82 38.40
C VAL A 514 -2.70 -7.08 39.74
N GLU A 515 -2.59 -8.31 40.27
CA GLU A 515 -3.16 -8.70 41.56
C GLU A 515 -2.56 -7.88 42.71
N ASP A 516 -1.22 -7.75 42.76
CA ASP A 516 -0.50 -6.97 43.76
C ASP A 516 -0.85 -5.47 43.69
N PHE A 517 -0.94 -4.91 42.48
CA PHE A 517 -1.34 -3.53 42.28
C PHE A 517 -2.76 -3.29 42.77
N CYS A 518 -3.70 -4.17 42.42
CA CYS A 518 -5.09 -4.07 42.85
C CYS A 518 -5.20 -4.20 44.38
N ALA A 519 -4.50 -5.15 44.99
CA ALA A 519 -4.48 -5.34 46.44
C ALA A 519 -3.92 -4.10 47.16
N SER A 520 -2.79 -3.57 46.68
CA SER A 520 -2.14 -2.38 47.25
C SER A 520 -2.98 -1.12 47.16
N ASN A 521 -3.81 -1.01 46.11
CA ASN A 521 -4.72 0.11 45.89
C ASN A 521 -6.16 -0.15 46.37
N GLN A 522 -6.41 -1.29 47.03
CA GLN A 522 -7.74 -1.70 47.53
C GLN A 522 -8.81 -1.69 46.43
N MET A 523 -8.42 -2.14 45.24
CA MET A 523 -9.28 -2.21 44.06
C MET A 523 -9.74 -3.64 43.81
N GLN A 524 -11.00 -3.77 43.38
CA GLN A 524 -11.55 -5.02 42.87
C GLN A 524 -12.27 -4.73 41.54
N PRO A 525 -11.50 -4.55 40.45
CA PRO A 525 -12.09 -4.27 39.14
C PRO A 525 -12.91 -5.47 38.64
N GLU A 526 -13.98 -5.20 37.90
CA GLU A 526 -14.68 -6.22 37.11
C GLU A 526 -13.83 -6.57 35.89
N ILE A 527 -13.12 -7.70 35.97
CA ILE A 527 -12.23 -8.17 34.91
C ILE A 527 -13.06 -8.86 33.81
N MET A 528 -12.91 -8.39 32.58
CA MET A 528 -13.58 -8.89 31.39
C MET A 528 -12.59 -9.64 30.50
N GLU A 529 -12.94 -10.87 30.13
CA GLU A 529 -12.16 -11.72 29.22
C GLU A 529 -12.22 -11.22 27.77
N ILE A 530 -11.11 -11.35 27.04
CA ILE A 530 -11.03 -11.07 25.61
C ILE A 530 -11.02 -12.37 24.80
N ASP A 531 -10.00 -13.21 24.99
CA ASP A 531 -9.73 -14.37 24.14
C ASP A 531 -9.13 -15.58 24.88
N GLY A 532 -9.09 -15.52 26.22
CA GLY A 532 -8.41 -16.51 27.07
C GLY A 532 -6.92 -16.23 27.29
N VAL A 533 -6.40 -15.12 26.75
CA VAL A 533 -5.05 -14.59 27.03
C VAL A 533 -5.17 -13.22 27.71
N GLY A 534 -5.75 -12.25 26.99
CA GLY A 534 -5.88 -10.88 27.46
C GLY A 534 -7.18 -10.61 28.21
N VAL A 535 -7.13 -9.63 29.12
CA VAL A 535 -8.27 -9.14 29.87
C VAL A 535 -8.32 -7.61 29.87
N TYR A 536 -9.46 -7.04 30.22
CA TYR A 536 -9.58 -5.59 30.42
C TYR A 536 -10.58 -5.26 31.53
N TRP A 537 -10.55 -4.02 32.00
CA TRP A 537 -11.61 -3.47 32.84
C TRP A 537 -11.82 -1.98 32.58
N ARG A 538 -13.00 -1.49 32.96
CA ARG A 538 -13.34 -0.07 32.91
C ARG A 538 -13.11 0.57 34.29
N LYS A 539 -12.39 1.69 34.34
CA LYS A 539 -12.19 2.45 35.58
C LYS A 539 -13.53 3.06 36.04
N PRO A 540 -14.01 2.79 37.27
CA PRO A 540 -15.28 3.32 37.75
C PRO A 540 -15.31 4.85 37.80
N GLY A 541 -16.47 5.44 37.48
CA GLY A 541 -16.83 6.83 37.76
C GLY A 541 -17.62 7.51 36.63
N TYR A 542 -18.36 8.56 36.98
CA TYR A 542 -19.29 9.27 36.09
C TYR A 542 -18.55 10.15 35.08
N THR A 543 -18.84 9.97 33.79
CA THR A 543 -18.53 10.96 32.75
C THR A 543 -19.60 12.06 32.77
N THR A 544 -19.18 13.32 32.65
CA THR A 544 -20.09 14.46 32.60
C THR A 544 -21.02 14.34 31.37
N PRO A 545 -22.35 14.53 31.51
CA PRO A 545 -23.28 14.38 30.40
C PRO A 545 -22.96 15.29 29.21
N LYS A 546 -23.33 14.82 28.01
CA LYS A 546 -23.17 15.41 26.66
C LYS A 546 -23.52 16.91 26.51
N ALA A 547 -24.16 17.52 27.51
CA ALA A 547 -24.76 18.85 27.44
C ALA A 547 -23.83 20.02 27.83
N GLU A 548 -22.72 19.80 28.56
CA GLU A 548 -21.87 20.91 29.05
C GLU A 548 -20.62 21.20 28.20
N LEU A 549 -20.34 20.42 27.15
CA LEU A 549 -19.16 20.60 26.28
C LEU A 549 -19.48 21.24 24.91
N ALA A 550 -20.73 21.64 24.67
CA ALA A 550 -21.13 22.37 23.47
C ALA A 550 -20.67 23.83 23.53
N GLY A 551 -19.37 24.05 23.41
CA GLY A 551 -18.79 25.38 23.64
C GLY A 551 -17.38 25.60 23.10
N LEU A 552 -16.96 24.92 22.03
CA LEU A 552 -15.77 25.29 21.27
C LEU A 552 -16.05 25.04 19.78
N ASN A 553 -15.92 26.08 18.96
CA ASN A 553 -15.98 26.05 17.50
C ASN A 553 -14.98 25.03 16.94
N ARG A 554 -15.34 23.74 16.90
CA ARG A 554 -14.63 22.74 16.11
C ARG A 554 -15.23 22.79 14.71
N ARG A 555 -14.38 22.96 13.69
CA ARG A 555 -14.76 22.70 12.31
C ARG A 555 -15.01 21.19 12.20
N VAL A 556 -16.26 20.76 12.39
CA VAL A 556 -16.65 19.38 12.16
C VAL A 556 -16.65 19.18 10.66
N GLU A 557 -15.71 18.38 10.14
CA GLU A 557 -15.73 17.97 8.73
C GLU A 557 -17.07 17.28 8.42
N SER A 558 -17.68 17.64 7.29
CA SER A 558 -18.94 17.04 6.88
C SER A 558 -18.76 15.52 6.63
N PRO A 559 -19.80 14.70 6.83
CA PRO A 559 -19.73 13.25 6.59
C PRO A 559 -19.19 12.88 5.20
N GLY A 560 -19.53 13.64 4.16
CA GLY A 560 -19.01 13.41 2.80
C GLY A 560 -17.49 13.61 2.67
N ILE A 561 -16.91 14.60 3.37
CA ILE A 561 -15.45 14.80 3.41
C ILE A 561 -14.77 13.63 4.11
N GLN A 562 -15.36 13.14 5.21
CA GLN A 562 -14.84 12.00 5.94
C GLN A 562 -14.89 10.70 5.12
N VAL A 563 -16.00 10.45 4.40
CA VAL A 563 -16.14 9.33 3.45
C VAL A 563 -15.03 9.37 2.40
N ASN A 564 -14.82 10.52 1.74
CA ASN A 564 -13.78 10.66 0.71
C ASN A 564 -12.36 10.47 1.26
N ARG A 565 -12.09 10.98 2.47
CA ARG A 565 -10.81 10.77 3.15
C ARG A 565 -10.57 9.29 3.46
N LEU A 566 -11.60 8.55 3.87
CA LEU A 566 -11.47 7.13 4.17
C LEU A 566 -11.37 6.28 2.90
N HIS A 567 -12.13 6.59 1.84
CA HIS A 567 -11.94 5.97 0.54
C HIS A 567 -10.51 6.15 0.02
N ARG A 568 -9.91 7.34 0.18
CA ARG A 568 -8.49 7.59 -0.13
C ARG A 568 -7.56 6.65 0.64
N ALA A 569 -7.79 6.53 1.94
CA ALA A 569 -6.97 5.69 2.80
C ALA A 569 -7.10 4.21 2.42
N ILE A 570 -8.31 3.75 2.13
CA ILE A 570 -8.59 2.39 1.63
C ILE A 570 -7.86 2.15 0.30
N SER A 571 -8.00 3.02 -0.71
CA SER A 571 -7.36 2.83 -2.00
C SER A 571 -5.83 2.78 -1.91
N LYS A 572 -5.23 3.66 -1.11
CA LYS A 572 -3.77 3.64 -0.88
C LYS A 572 -3.33 2.36 -0.17
N LEU A 573 -4.06 1.95 0.86
CA LEU A 573 -3.75 0.74 1.61
C LEU A 573 -3.89 -0.51 0.74
N SER A 574 -4.99 -0.62 -0.03
CA SER A 574 -5.21 -1.71 -0.98
C SER A 574 -4.09 -1.80 -2.02
N LEU A 575 -3.58 -0.68 -2.51
CA LEU A 575 -2.43 -0.68 -3.44
C LEU A 575 -1.17 -1.22 -2.76
N ASN A 576 -0.87 -0.77 -1.54
CA ASN A 576 0.28 -1.28 -0.78
C ASN A 576 0.17 -2.78 -0.50
N VAL A 577 -1.04 -3.27 -0.18
CA VAL A 577 -1.32 -4.70 -0.01
C VAL A 577 -1.09 -5.46 -1.30
N ILE A 578 -1.57 -4.95 -2.44
CA ILE A 578 -1.35 -5.59 -3.75
C ILE A 578 0.15 -5.70 -4.03
N LEU A 579 0.91 -4.63 -3.81
CA LEU A 579 2.37 -4.64 -4.00
C LEU A 579 3.08 -5.65 -3.09
N GLN A 580 2.66 -5.77 -1.82
CA GLN A 580 3.19 -6.78 -0.91
C GLN A 580 2.85 -8.21 -1.36
N LEU A 581 1.60 -8.44 -1.80
CA LEU A 581 1.18 -9.72 -2.35
C LEU A 581 1.99 -10.10 -3.58
N GLU A 582 2.23 -9.15 -4.50
CA GLU A 582 3.08 -9.35 -5.68
C GLU A 582 4.50 -9.72 -5.28
N HIS A 583 5.08 -9.04 -4.28
CA HIS A 583 6.41 -9.39 -3.76
C HIS A 583 6.45 -10.81 -3.18
N SER A 584 5.44 -11.19 -2.38
CA SER A 584 5.34 -12.55 -1.83
C SER A 584 5.16 -13.61 -2.92
N VAL A 585 4.50 -13.31 -4.03
CA VAL A 585 4.40 -14.22 -5.19
C VAL A 585 5.77 -14.42 -5.81
N VAL A 586 6.55 -13.33 -6.02
CA VAL A 586 7.91 -13.41 -6.56
C VAL A 586 8.82 -14.27 -5.67
N GLU A 587 8.80 -14.08 -4.35
CA GLU A 587 9.61 -14.87 -3.41
C GLU A 587 9.23 -16.36 -3.45
N ARG A 588 7.93 -16.67 -3.54
CA ARG A 588 7.45 -18.06 -3.67
C ARG A 588 7.90 -18.69 -4.98
N ASP A 589 7.86 -17.96 -6.09
CA ASP A 589 8.35 -18.43 -7.38
C ASP A 589 9.85 -18.73 -7.34
N GLU A 590 10.65 -17.90 -6.66
CA GLU A 590 12.06 -18.20 -6.44
C GLU A 590 12.27 -19.47 -5.62
N GLN A 591 11.49 -19.67 -4.55
CA GLN A 591 11.58 -20.85 -3.70
C GLN A 591 11.20 -22.12 -4.47
N ILE A 592 10.12 -22.08 -5.26
CA ILE A 592 9.72 -23.17 -6.16
C ILE A 592 10.87 -23.49 -7.11
N ASN A 593 11.46 -22.48 -7.75
CA ASN A 593 12.59 -22.68 -8.67
C ASN A 593 13.83 -23.29 -7.99
N ARG A 594 14.08 -22.98 -6.71
CA ARG A 594 15.16 -23.61 -5.93
C ARG A 594 14.83 -25.08 -5.64
N LEU A 595 13.61 -25.38 -5.19
CA LEU A 595 13.17 -26.74 -4.90
C LEU A 595 13.13 -27.61 -6.17
N SER A 596 12.63 -27.10 -7.29
CA SER A 596 12.63 -27.79 -8.58
C SER A 596 14.05 -28.15 -9.04
N ARG A 597 15.03 -27.25 -8.84
CA ARG A 597 16.46 -27.54 -9.10
C ARG A 597 16.99 -28.63 -8.18
N ALA A 598 16.66 -28.61 -6.90
CA ALA A 598 17.07 -29.64 -5.95
C ALA A 598 16.48 -31.02 -6.28
N ILE A 599 15.19 -31.07 -6.64
CA ILE A 599 14.52 -32.31 -7.10
C ILE A 599 15.17 -32.82 -8.39
N SER A 600 15.46 -31.95 -9.35
CA SER A 600 16.15 -32.35 -10.58
C SER A 600 17.52 -32.96 -10.28
N ALA A 601 18.31 -32.36 -9.39
CA ALA A 601 19.60 -32.90 -8.98
C ALA A 601 19.47 -34.28 -8.29
N GLN A 602 18.46 -34.45 -7.43
CA GLN A 602 18.18 -35.75 -6.82
C GLN A 602 17.77 -36.81 -7.85
N ASN A 603 16.94 -36.44 -8.83
CA ASN A 603 16.53 -37.36 -9.90
C ASN A 603 17.72 -37.80 -10.75
N THR A 604 18.66 -36.90 -11.06
CA THR A 604 19.92 -37.26 -11.73
C THR A 604 20.75 -38.24 -10.88
N ALA A 605 20.91 -37.96 -9.59
CA ALA A 605 21.65 -38.86 -8.69
C ALA A 605 20.99 -40.25 -8.55
N ILE A 606 19.64 -40.31 -8.56
CA ILE A 606 18.89 -41.57 -8.57
C ILE A 606 19.13 -42.32 -9.88
N ALA A 607 19.12 -41.63 -11.03
CA ALA A 607 19.38 -42.24 -12.33
C ALA A 607 20.80 -42.84 -12.41
N GLU A 608 21.81 -42.12 -11.95
CA GLU A 608 23.20 -42.60 -11.87
C GLU A 608 23.32 -43.85 -10.97
N ARG A 609 22.68 -43.84 -9.79
CA ARG A 609 22.65 -45.00 -8.90
C ARG A 609 21.96 -46.20 -9.54
N ASN A 610 20.86 -45.99 -10.26
CA ASN A 610 20.16 -47.06 -10.96
C ASN A 610 21.01 -47.68 -12.08
N GLN A 611 21.79 -46.86 -12.80
CA GLN A 611 22.74 -47.37 -13.79
C GLN A 611 23.82 -48.25 -13.14
N ILE A 612 24.40 -47.80 -12.02
CA ILE A 612 25.39 -48.59 -11.27
C ILE A 612 24.79 -49.92 -10.78
N ILE A 613 23.54 -49.91 -10.32
CA ILE A 613 22.83 -51.13 -9.91
C ILE A 613 22.64 -52.07 -11.11
N ALA A 614 22.27 -51.56 -12.29
CA ALA A 614 22.12 -52.36 -13.50
C ALA A 614 23.44 -53.01 -13.93
N GLU A 615 24.54 -52.26 -13.92
CA GLU A 615 25.88 -52.77 -14.22
C GLU A 615 26.31 -53.86 -13.23
N ARG A 616 26.06 -53.66 -11.93
CA ARG A 616 26.35 -54.66 -10.90
C ARG A 616 25.51 -55.93 -11.08
N ASN A 617 24.23 -55.80 -11.42
CA ASN A 617 23.35 -56.96 -11.66
C ASN A 617 23.84 -57.78 -12.86
N GLN A 618 24.36 -57.13 -13.91
CA GLN A 618 24.96 -57.85 -15.04
C GLN A 618 26.20 -58.65 -14.61
N ILE A 619 27.08 -58.03 -13.82
CA ILE A 619 28.28 -58.71 -13.29
C ILE A 619 27.89 -59.92 -12.43
N ILE A 620 26.89 -59.77 -11.55
CA ILE A 620 26.38 -60.87 -10.72
C ILE A 620 25.85 -62.01 -11.61
N ALA A 621 25.06 -61.70 -12.64
CA ALA A 621 24.55 -62.71 -13.56
C ALA A 621 25.68 -63.46 -14.31
N GLU A 622 26.74 -62.75 -14.71
CA GLU A 622 27.93 -63.36 -15.32
C GLU A 622 28.67 -64.27 -14.34
N GLN A 623 28.83 -63.85 -13.07
CA GLN A 623 29.44 -64.66 -12.03
C GLN A 623 28.62 -65.91 -11.70
N ASP A 624 27.29 -65.79 -11.61
CA ASP A 624 26.39 -66.92 -11.38
C ASP A 624 26.49 -67.96 -12.50
N MET A 625 26.61 -67.53 -13.77
CA MET A 625 26.86 -68.44 -14.90
C MET A 625 28.21 -69.15 -14.79
N GLN A 626 29.27 -68.46 -14.37
CA GLN A 626 30.59 -69.06 -14.18
C GLN A 626 30.60 -70.07 -13.03
N LEU A 627 29.92 -69.75 -11.92
CA LEU A 627 29.75 -70.66 -10.79
C LEU A 627 28.99 -71.91 -11.21
N ALA A 628 27.86 -71.78 -11.91
CA ALA A 628 27.09 -72.92 -12.42
C ALA A 628 27.93 -73.81 -13.35
N TYR A 629 28.80 -73.22 -14.19
CA TYR A 629 29.73 -73.98 -15.03
C TYR A 629 30.81 -74.71 -14.22
N SER A 630 31.38 -74.05 -13.20
CA SER A 630 32.37 -74.64 -12.29
C SER A 630 31.79 -75.80 -11.48
N ASP A 631 30.57 -75.64 -10.96
CA ASP A 631 29.86 -76.67 -10.21
C ASP A 631 29.61 -77.91 -11.07
N ARG A 632 29.20 -77.72 -12.33
CA ARG A 632 29.04 -78.81 -13.30
C ARG A 632 30.35 -79.55 -13.55
N LYS A 633 31.46 -78.83 -13.77
CA LYS A 633 32.79 -79.47 -13.94
C LYS A 633 33.22 -80.24 -12.70
N THR A 634 32.95 -79.68 -11.53
CA THR A 634 33.29 -80.32 -10.24
C THR A 634 32.47 -81.59 -10.06
N ALA A 635 31.18 -81.58 -10.40
CA ALA A 635 30.34 -82.78 -10.40
C ALA A 635 30.88 -83.85 -11.37
N GLU A 636 31.20 -83.48 -12.62
CA GLU A 636 31.79 -84.40 -13.60
C GLU A 636 33.14 -84.97 -13.15
N ALA A 637 33.98 -84.16 -12.49
CA ALA A 637 35.25 -84.61 -11.94
C ALA A 637 35.04 -85.55 -10.75
N ASN A 638 34.07 -85.26 -9.88
CA ASN A 638 33.74 -86.10 -8.74
C ASN A 638 33.16 -87.45 -9.19
N ASP A 639 32.32 -87.47 -10.23
CA ASP A 639 31.82 -88.70 -10.85
C ASP A 639 32.96 -89.56 -11.41
N LYS A 640 33.95 -88.94 -12.08
CA LYS A 640 35.17 -89.64 -12.54
C LYS A 640 36.00 -90.17 -11.37
N LEU A 641 36.16 -89.40 -10.30
CA LEU A 641 36.87 -89.81 -9.10
C LEU A 641 36.18 -91.00 -8.43
N GLN A 642 34.84 -90.96 -8.29
CA GLN A 642 34.05 -92.07 -7.79
C GLN A 642 34.20 -93.31 -8.68
N ALA A 643 34.14 -93.16 -10.01
CA ALA A 643 34.37 -94.26 -10.94
C ALA A 643 35.78 -94.89 -10.81
N ILE A 644 36.81 -94.08 -10.53
CA ILE A 644 38.17 -94.55 -10.25
C ILE A 644 38.24 -95.26 -8.90
N LEU A 645 37.64 -94.70 -7.84
CA LEU A 645 37.63 -95.27 -6.49
C LEU A 645 36.85 -96.59 -6.42
N SER A 646 35.76 -96.71 -7.19
CA SER A 646 34.98 -97.94 -7.31
C SER A 646 35.57 -98.92 -8.34
N SER A 647 36.67 -98.59 -9.01
CA SER A 647 37.28 -99.44 -10.03
C SER A 647 37.87 -100.71 -9.41
N THR A 648 37.38 -101.86 -9.86
CA THR A 648 37.94 -103.18 -9.53
C THR A 648 39.10 -103.57 -10.45
N SER A 649 39.49 -102.70 -11.40
CA SER A 649 40.57 -102.96 -12.36
C SER A 649 41.94 -102.92 -11.68
N TRP A 650 42.67 -104.03 -11.75
CA TRP A 650 44.00 -104.17 -11.16
C TRP A 650 45.01 -103.14 -11.68
N LYS A 651 44.88 -102.71 -12.95
CA LYS A 651 45.75 -101.71 -13.58
C LYS A 651 45.64 -100.32 -12.94
N VAL A 652 44.46 -99.97 -12.40
CA VAL A 652 44.19 -98.67 -11.77
C VAL A 652 44.45 -98.71 -10.27
N THR A 653 44.10 -99.83 -9.61
CA THR A 653 44.24 -99.98 -8.16
C THR A 653 45.67 -100.29 -7.71
N SER A 654 46.49 -100.93 -8.55
CA SER A 654 47.86 -101.34 -8.19
C SER A 654 48.81 -100.16 -7.88
N PRO A 655 48.90 -99.08 -8.70
CA PRO A 655 49.72 -97.91 -8.37
C PRO A 655 49.27 -97.22 -7.08
N ILE A 656 47.95 -97.10 -6.87
CA ILE A 656 47.37 -96.45 -5.68
C ILE A 656 47.69 -97.26 -4.41
N ARG A 657 47.60 -98.59 -4.48
CA ARG A 657 48.03 -99.48 -3.38
C ARG A 657 49.54 -99.39 -3.14
N ALA A 658 50.35 -99.29 -4.18
CA ALA A 658 51.80 -99.14 -4.06
C ALA A 658 52.17 -97.82 -3.35
N ILE A 659 51.53 -96.70 -3.70
CA ILE A 659 51.73 -95.42 -3.03
C ILE A 659 51.22 -95.47 -1.58
N LYS A 660 50.08 -96.10 -1.31
CA LYS A 660 49.59 -96.31 0.07
C LYS A 660 50.58 -97.14 0.89
N ASN A 661 51.19 -98.15 0.29
CA ASN A 661 52.24 -98.94 0.94
C ASN A 661 53.50 -98.11 1.17
N ILE A 662 53.93 -97.25 0.24
CA ILE A 662 55.07 -96.33 0.43
C ILE A 662 54.78 -95.33 1.55
N ILE A 663 53.57 -94.77 1.63
CA ILE A 663 53.16 -93.86 2.71
C ILE A 663 53.09 -94.58 4.05
N ASN A 664 52.61 -95.83 4.08
CA ASN A 664 52.62 -96.64 5.29
C ASN A 664 54.04 -97.05 5.72
N ASP A 665 54.93 -97.35 4.78
CA ASP A 665 56.36 -97.60 5.05
C ASP A 665 57.07 -96.32 5.54
N ALA A 666 56.72 -95.16 5.00
CA ALA A 666 57.21 -93.87 5.48
C ALA A 666 56.66 -93.52 6.88
N LYS A 667 55.44 -93.96 7.22
CA LYS A 667 54.87 -93.83 8.58
C LYS A 667 55.49 -94.83 9.57
N ASN A 668 55.81 -96.05 9.15
CA ASN A 668 56.46 -97.05 10.00
C ASN A 668 57.95 -96.71 10.25
N ARG A 669 58.63 -96.02 9.34
CA ARG A 669 60.00 -95.49 9.55
C ARG A 669 60.09 -94.22 10.40
N VAL A 670 58.96 -93.75 10.95
CA VAL A 670 58.88 -92.63 11.91
C VAL A 670 58.56 -93.14 13.33
N ILE A 671 58.41 -94.47 13.51
CA ILE A 671 58.24 -95.14 14.81
C ILE A 671 59.20 -96.35 14.81
N ASP A 672 60.48 -96.11 15.10
CA ASP A 672 61.34 -97.18 15.66
C ASP A 672 60.88 -97.51 17.09
#